data_AF-A0A0F9PFW0-F1
#
_entry.id   AF-A0A0F9PFW0-F1
#
_cell.length_a   1.000
_cell.length_b   1.000
_cell.length_c   1.000
_cell.angle_alpha   90.00
_cell.angle_beta   90.00
_cell.angle_gamma   90.00
#
_symmetry.space_group_name_H-M   'P 1'
#
loop_
_entity.id
_entity.type
_entity.pdbx_description
1 polymer ?
#
loop_
_entity_poly.entity_id
_entity_poly.type
_entity_poly.pdbx_seq_one_letter_code
_entity_poly.pdbx_strand_id
1 'polypeptide(L)'
;MSTKPQDKELLSLLYTDELTQIFNRRYLKEVIPGYLLQAEKEKFTVAFYMLDMDNFKAINDSYGHRVGDRALKHFSKIISENIQDKGIAIRYAGDEFILIISKLTKKKARDLGMEILQKIAAAPLKVKDKKLKIKYSAGVSLFPKDGKTLKTLFRKADEALYTAKDRGKGRVVVYPDKGKLLTPSKLDSILSYPHIVGRDDTIKFLDKHLSGKENPMVFPVLFGDDGTGKSRLMEYAREAAQQNFAFTLFARGYPFWQMDMYSGVLSALGILFEHDQSISDEVFSKLEEKYKLILKPHISLWDTKEVEEKEEVIPSDRMILFEALTQVFIVLREIGNGAVLLDNADQIDQPSLQFFDSQFEQTEENKLFFLSSINSPDLITGEDKLLFLLHSMPEVAASSDIQKFQLEPLRLKHVHELVAKQFDGKTLSAESEVALLHNSDGNPLFILEALSFLLIKGKIEAIGNEWDLSLVKPEDIPSSLSEMIKERLMRMSEEAVNVLKLASLLGDKINAHKLAELSELKLEQVTDILHNAQRQLFIEETPNSDEFVFAHRMDRSIFYSLMNEDERQQLHARAAEIEQKFSAGSLERVVGKLAYHFQNTGNLDKAAKMFSILKDKMDAVFISRSAQKILKKRILTASLAKESPLEPEDLLSAIEAGRAFRTALNNIRLYPKDHENVKSSVERILQLLEPFLAEKTEILSISVTPETVLFNGMPPPGKAIDSQLTEDLYGILSSYGLQGVLFVRGLTRDELERFLNLLTKPPEEVAGQWDRLVQELELSHILPDRKMFVAVGERKIILDKQELLVQAPWQEGQSVPSSTPKDASPIPDDQMEILRDMLGQFSRDKQELLSAVQSGHAGKEEFKHLIDLLQQTDISEVTKTLLESEGVSPRGEGVEPGEVPPGEAPGQEDPTGRYKYADVIPDVKHVEQIEKDLSLAFEDLDVADARTKGRAMAWLAEQEPEKLAEAAVRRITSDISLKARRLAAGAIQKAGRNSVEAFFEEINPDIPVTQLIKLINVIDMFVDHPKVIPVLRDITLSGPSETVQPALDVLEQLPGKEVDSALLDLYDLAAGRTKVHLLYLLAKRKIVDAVPVLLDVIKPKWIWERETRISFQSKACRTLGLIGSPETAEKLIAVATKPKLWAFQKTKPEPIRAAATWALRKLPGNERINTVLEVLKNDKSLRVRKAARS
;
A
#
# COMPACT_ATOMS: atom_id res chain seq x y z
N MET A 1 39.43 29.82 -14.15
CA MET A 1 39.76 29.72 -12.71
C MET A 1 41.02 28.90 -12.54
N SER A 2 41.89 29.25 -11.58
CA SER A 2 43.12 28.51 -11.29
C SER A 2 42.86 27.55 -10.12
N THR A 3 42.56 26.28 -10.41
CA THR A 3 42.40 25.23 -9.38
C THR A 3 43.75 24.76 -8.85
N LYS A 4 43.80 24.33 -7.59
CA LYS A 4 45.02 23.82 -6.96
C LYS A 4 45.40 22.46 -7.56
N PRO A 5 46.67 22.02 -7.45
CA PRO A 5 47.10 20.72 -7.98
C PRO A 5 46.29 19.54 -7.41
N GLN A 6 45.94 19.58 -6.12
CA GLN A 6 45.15 18.55 -5.44
C GLN A 6 43.70 18.47 -5.98
N ASP A 7 43.08 19.61 -6.31
CA ASP A 7 41.74 19.63 -6.89
C ASP A 7 41.70 18.94 -8.26
N LYS A 8 42.77 19.08 -9.06
CA LYS A 8 42.88 18.43 -10.37
C LYS A 8 42.97 16.91 -10.29
N GLU A 9 43.60 16.38 -9.24
CA GLU A 9 43.79 14.95 -9.02
C GLU A 9 42.48 14.30 -8.53
N LEU A 10 41.73 15.00 -7.68
CA LEU A 10 40.39 14.57 -7.25
C LEU A 10 39.38 14.64 -8.42
N LEU A 11 39.43 15.70 -9.23
CA LEU A 11 38.57 15.85 -10.41
C LEU A 11 38.91 14.84 -11.52
N SER A 12 40.18 14.42 -11.68
CA SER A 12 40.52 13.39 -12.66
C SER A 12 40.01 12.01 -12.24
N LEU A 13 40.08 11.66 -10.95
CA LEU A 13 39.49 10.42 -10.41
C LEU A 13 37.98 10.37 -10.59
N LEU A 14 37.26 11.48 -10.39
CA LEU A 14 35.80 11.54 -10.53
C LEU A 14 35.29 11.38 -11.98
N TYR A 15 36.06 11.88 -12.96
CA TYR A 15 35.58 12.01 -14.35
C TYR A 15 36.29 11.11 -15.37
N THR A 16 37.28 10.31 -14.98
CA THR A 16 38.01 9.40 -15.88
C THR A 16 37.52 7.96 -15.73
N ASP A 17 37.52 7.19 -16.83
CA ASP A 17 37.31 5.74 -16.81
C ASP A 17 38.65 5.04 -16.50
N GLU A 18 38.69 4.28 -15.41
CA GLU A 18 39.93 3.64 -14.91
C GLU A 18 40.58 2.71 -15.94
N LEU A 19 39.78 2.03 -16.76
CA LEU A 19 40.28 1.07 -17.75
C LEU A 19 40.88 1.78 -18.96
N THR A 20 40.17 2.72 -19.55
CA THR A 20 40.48 3.30 -20.87
C THR A 20 41.17 4.66 -20.82
N GLN A 21 41.23 5.28 -19.64
CA GLN A 21 41.92 6.55 -19.36
C GLN A 21 41.42 7.73 -20.23
N ILE A 22 40.16 7.67 -20.63
CA ILE A 22 39.37 8.77 -21.22
C ILE A 22 38.25 9.14 -20.26
N PHE A 23 37.42 10.14 -20.58
CA PHE A 23 36.34 10.55 -19.68
C PHE A 23 35.27 9.47 -19.51
N ASN A 24 34.55 9.48 -18.39
CA ASN A 24 33.47 8.53 -18.07
C ASN A 24 32.06 9.12 -18.28
N ARG A 25 31.01 8.31 -18.12
CA ARG A 25 29.58 8.70 -18.24
C ARG A 25 29.20 9.91 -17.36
N ARG A 26 29.90 10.13 -16.23
CA ARG A 26 29.63 11.26 -15.32
C ARG A 26 29.99 12.60 -15.96
N TYR A 27 31.13 12.66 -16.65
CA TYR A 27 31.56 13.86 -17.39
C TYR A 27 30.56 14.25 -18.49
N LEU A 28 29.98 13.26 -19.17
CA LEU A 28 28.90 13.48 -20.15
C LEU A 28 27.67 14.15 -19.52
N LYS A 29 27.19 13.65 -18.37
CA LYS A 29 26.00 14.15 -17.70
C LYS A 29 26.23 15.55 -17.10
N GLU A 30 27.34 15.75 -16.39
CA GLU A 30 27.57 16.94 -15.55
C GLU A 30 28.23 18.11 -16.31
N VAL A 31 29.15 17.85 -17.25
CA VAL A 31 29.99 18.91 -17.86
C VAL A 31 29.51 19.32 -19.25
N ILE A 32 29.06 18.37 -20.08
CA ILE A 32 28.69 18.64 -21.48
C ILE A 32 27.47 19.57 -21.65
N PRO A 33 26.43 19.59 -20.78
CA PRO A 33 25.37 20.59 -20.89
C PRO A 33 25.89 22.03 -20.85
N GLY A 34 26.85 22.32 -19.97
CA GLY A 34 27.53 23.63 -19.91
C GLY A 34 28.31 23.94 -21.19
N TYR A 35 28.97 22.95 -21.78
CA TYR A 35 29.69 23.08 -23.04
C TYR A 35 28.76 23.37 -24.24
N LEU A 36 27.57 22.76 -24.29
CA LEU A 36 26.56 23.04 -25.31
C LEU A 36 25.97 24.46 -25.16
N LEU A 37 25.75 24.91 -23.92
CA LEU A 37 25.34 26.29 -23.64
C LEU A 37 26.41 27.31 -24.08
N GLN A 38 27.70 26.99 -23.90
CA GLN A 38 28.80 27.80 -24.44
C GLN A 38 28.78 27.81 -25.98
N ALA A 39 28.58 26.64 -26.61
CA ALA A 39 28.48 26.53 -28.06
C ALA A 39 27.30 27.33 -28.65
N GLU A 40 26.17 27.44 -27.93
CA GLU A 40 25.04 28.30 -28.35
C GLU A 40 25.41 29.78 -28.28
N LYS A 41 26.02 30.21 -27.16
CA LYS A 41 26.46 31.60 -26.93
C LYS A 41 27.50 32.05 -27.95
N GLU A 42 28.50 31.21 -28.22
CA GLU A 42 29.58 31.46 -29.19
C GLU A 42 29.22 31.08 -30.64
N LYS A 43 28.01 30.56 -30.88
CA LYS A 43 27.45 30.22 -32.20
C LYS A 43 28.33 29.24 -33.02
N PHE A 44 28.98 28.27 -32.38
CA PHE A 44 29.71 27.20 -33.07
C PHE A 44 28.95 25.87 -33.06
N THR A 45 29.20 25.03 -34.07
CA THR A 45 28.61 23.69 -34.16
C THR A 45 29.37 22.69 -33.31
N VAL A 46 28.67 21.68 -32.78
CA VAL A 46 29.29 20.54 -32.09
C VAL A 46 28.77 19.26 -32.74
N ALA A 47 29.68 18.40 -33.21
CA ALA A 47 29.37 17.07 -33.67
C ALA A 47 29.40 16.10 -32.48
N PHE A 48 28.27 15.44 -32.25
CA PHE A 48 28.10 14.41 -31.24
C PHE A 48 28.06 13.05 -31.94
N TYR A 49 28.97 12.16 -31.60
CA TYR A 49 29.05 10.80 -32.13
C TYR A 49 28.69 9.81 -31.04
N MET A 50 27.87 8.82 -31.37
CA MET A 50 27.72 7.59 -30.61
C MET A 50 28.40 6.46 -31.38
N LEU A 51 29.30 5.73 -30.72
CA LEU A 51 30.15 4.68 -31.28
C LEU A 51 29.96 3.38 -30.50
N ASP A 52 30.04 2.25 -31.18
CA ASP A 52 29.91 0.91 -30.59
C ASP A 52 30.85 -0.08 -31.31
N MET A 53 31.59 -0.88 -30.55
CA MET A 53 32.60 -1.80 -31.10
C MET A 53 31.94 -3.05 -31.71
N ASP A 54 32.04 -3.19 -33.03
CA ASP A 54 31.35 -4.26 -33.75
C ASP A 54 31.79 -5.65 -33.28
N ASN A 55 30.86 -6.38 -32.67
CA ASN A 55 31.01 -7.76 -32.19
C ASN A 55 32.00 -7.90 -31.01
N PHE A 56 32.10 -6.90 -30.12
CA PHE A 56 32.94 -6.98 -28.93
C PHE A 56 32.68 -8.22 -28.05
N LYS A 57 31.42 -8.63 -27.85
CA LYS A 57 31.08 -9.86 -27.12
C LYS A 57 31.80 -11.09 -27.70
N ALA A 58 31.85 -11.24 -29.04
CA ALA A 58 32.58 -12.34 -29.67
C ALA A 58 34.10 -12.30 -29.43
N ILE A 59 34.69 -11.13 -29.14
CA ILE A 59 36.09 -11.00 -28.70
C ILE A 59 36.25 -11.56 -27.28
N ASN A 60 35.33 -11.23 -26.36
CA ASN A 60 35.32 -11.79 -25.01
C ASN A 60 35.10 -13.29 -25.03
N ASP A 61 34.10 -13.79 -25.76
CA ASP A 61 33.78 -15.21 -25.83
C ASP A 61 34.91 -16.03 -26.46
N SER A 62 35.60 -15.50 -27.49
CA SER A 62 36.67 -16.21 -28.21
C SER A 62 38.07 -16.11 -27.58
N TYR A 63 38.33 -15.07 -26.78
CA TYR A 63 39.68 -14.75 -26.29
C TYR A 63 39.76 -14.40 -24.79
N GLY A 64 38.63 -14.34 -24.08
CA GLY A 64 38.50 -13.99 -22.67
C GLY A 64 38.50 -12.48 -22.41
N HIS A 65 37.87 -12.06 -21.30
CA HIS A 65 37.71 -10.64 -20.91
C HIS A 65 39.05 -9.87 -20.86
N ARG A 66 40.16 -10.49 -20.43
CA ARG A 66 41.50 -9.87 -20.47
C ARG A 66 41.97 -9.44 -21.87
N VAL A 67 41.39 -10.00 -22.94
CA VAL A 67 41.63 -9.57 -24.32
C VAL A 67 40.62 -8.50 -24.73
N GLY A 68 39.38 -8.57 -24.25
CA GLY A 68 38.40 -7.47 -24.33
C GLY A 68 38.92 -6.16 -23.72
N ASP A 69 39.45 -6.21 -22.50
CA ASP A 69 40.06 -5.07 -21.81
C ASP A 69 41.16 -4.40 -22.64
N ARG A 70 41.99 -5.23 -23.29
CA ARG A 70 43.05 -4.75 -24.20
C ARG A 70 42.48 -4.21 -25.51
N ALA A 71 41.36 -4.74 -26.00
CA ALA A 71 40.67 -4.19 -27.16
C ALA A 71 40.03 -2.83 -26.85
N LEU A 72 39.41 -2.65 -25.68
CA LEU A 72 38.88 -1.37 -25.19
C LEU A 72 40.00 -0.33 -25.03
N LYS A 73 41.09 -0.67 -24.35
CA LYS A 73 42.29 0.19 -24.20
C LYS A 73 42.93 0.58 -25.54
N HIS A 74 42.96 -0.35 -26.49
CA HIS A 74 43.53 -0.12 -27.82
C HIS A 74 42.61 0.76 -28.68
N PHE A 75 41.30 0.56 -28.57
CA PHE A 75 40.27 1.37 -29.23
C PHE A 75 40.26 2.81 -28.69
N SER A 76 40.22 3.00 -27.37
CA SER A 76 40.25 4.33 -26.73
C SER A 76 41.52 5.09 -27.08
N LYS A 77 42.68 4.42 -27.06
CA LYS A 77 43.96 5.02 -27.46
C LYS A 77 43.93 5.57 -28.88
N ILE A 78 43.49 4.78 -29.86
CA ILE A 78 43.44 5.23 -31.26
C ILE A 78 42.44 6.38 -31.41
N ILE A 79 41.30 6.35 -30.72
CA ILE A 79 40.34 7.45 -30.73
C ILE A 79 40.98 8.75 -30.22
N SER A 80 41.59 8.71 -29.04
CA SER A 80 42.24 9.87 -28.40
C SER A 80 43.37 10.45 -29.25
N GLU A 81 44.22 9.59 -29.84
CA GLU A 81 45.29 10.01 -30.75
C GLU A 81 44.79 10.74 -32.00
N ASN A 82 43.54 10.50 -32.42
CA ASN A 82 42.94 11.08 -33.62
C ASN A 82 42.12 12.36 -33.37
N ILE A 83 41.50 12.51 -32.20
CA ILE A 83 40.77 13.74 -31.85
C ILE A 83 41.68 14.80 -31.23
N GLN A 84 42.75 14.39 -30.53
CA GLN A 84 43.71 15.27 -29.87
C GLN A 84 43.03 16.35 -29.01
N ASP A 85 43.49 17.60 -29.11
CA ASP A 85 42.97 18.79 -28.43
C ASP A 85 41.63 19.32 -28.97
N LYS A 86 41.11 18.73 -30.06
CA LYS A 86 39.93 19.26 -30.80
C LYS A 86 38.61 18.66 -30.33
N GLY A 87 38.66 17.60 -29.54
CA GLY A 87 37.47 16.86 -29.13
C GLY A 87 37.64 16.14 -27.79
N ILE A 88 36.51 15.62 -27.31
CA ILE A 88 36.36 14.93 -26.02
C ILE A 88 35.96 13.48 -26.34
N ALA A 89 36.74 12.52 -25.85
CA ALA A 89 36.39 11.10 -25.86
C ALA A 89 35.83 10.68 -24.51
N ILE A 90 34.69 10.00 -24.53
CA ILE A 90 34.00 9.51 -23.34
C ILE A 90 33.68 8.03 -23.53
N ARG A 91 33.92 7.18 -22.52
CA ARG A 91 33.35 5.83 -22.47
C ARG A 91 31.98 5.91 -21.81
N TYR A 92 30.94 5.43 -22.48
CA TYR A 92 29.56 5.62 -22.04
C TYR A 92 29.06 4.45 -21.18
N ALA A 93 29.17 3.23 -21.70
CA ALA A 93 28.86 1.95 -21.06
C ALA A 93 29.60 0.85 -21.83
N GLY A 94 29.90 -0.31 -21.22
CA GLY A 94 30.45 -1.48 -21.91
C GLY A 94 31.55 -1.17 -22.95
N ASP A 95 31.22 -1.38 -24.22
CA ASP A 95 32.00 -1.08 -25.43
C ASP A 95 31.44 0.08 -26.28
N GLU A 96 30.53 0.87 -25.70
CA GLU A 96 29.97 2.10 -26.26
C GLU A 96 30.79 3.34 -25.86
N PHE A 97 31.08 4.18 -26.84
CA PHE A 97 31.90 5.40 -26.70
C PHE A 97 31.19 6.59 -27.32
N ILE A 98 31.44 7.79 -26.78
CA ILE A 98 30.94 9.05 -27.29
C ILE A 98 32.12 9.94 -27.68
N LEU A 99 32.00 10.61 -28.84
CA LEU A 99 32.92 11.68 -29.23
C LEU A 99 32.17 12.99 -29.38
N ILE A 100 32.76 14.06 -28.86
CA ILE A 100 32.21 15.42 -28.94
C ILE A 100 33.29 16.31 -29.54
N ILE A 101 33.04 16.86 -30.74
CA ILE A 101 34.05 17.59 -31.50
C ILE A 101 33.46 18.90 -32.02
N SER A 102 34.12 20.02 -31.71
CA SER A 102 33.63 21.35 -32.07
C SER A 102 33.97 21.76 -33.50
N LYS A 103 33.21 22.75 -34.02
CA LYS A 103 33.46 23.47 -35.28
C LYS A 103 33.46 22.56 -36.53
N LEU A 104 32.76 21.42 -36.46
CA LEU A 104 32.56 20.51 -37.58
C LEU A 104 31.23 20.75 -38.32
N THR A 105 31.26 20.56 -39.64
CA THR A 105 30.05 20.51 -40.49
C THR A 105 29.64 19.05 -40.72
N LYS A 106 28.39 18.81 -41.15
CA LYS A 106 27.85 17.45 -41.37
C LYS A 106 28.75 16.56 -42.25
N LYS A 107 29.36 17.15 -43.28
CA LYS A 107 30.32 16.44 -44.14
C LYS A 107 31.62 16.13 -43.38
N LYS A 108 32.27 17.13 -42.79
CA LYS A 108 33.52 16.95 -42.04
C LYS A 108 33.38 15.96 -40.88
N ALA A 109 32.23 15.94 -40.21
CA ALA A 109 31.94 14.99 -39.14
C ALA A 109 31.86 13.54 -39.65
N ARG A 110 31.18 13.32 -40.78
CA ARG A 110 31.20 12.01 -41.45
C ARG A 110 32.61 11.59 -41.84
N ASP A 111 33.34 12.49 -42.49
CA ASP A 111 34.67 12.22 -43.05
C ASP A 111 35.65 11.83 -41.93
N LEU A 112 35.64 12.56 -40.80
CA LEU A 112 36.46 12.25 -39.61
C LEU A 112 36.10 10.91 -38.97
N GLY A 113 34.81 10.60 -38.83
CA GLY A 113 34.39 9.29 -38.33
C GLY A 113 34.86 8.14 -39.23
N MET A 114 34.77 8.31 -40.55
CA MET A 114 35.28 7.33 -41.51
C MET A 114 36.81 7.20 -41.46
N GLU A 115 37.54 8.30 -41.21
CA GLU A 115 39.00 8.30 -41.02
C GLU A 115 39.41 7.50 -39.77
N ILE A 116 38.76 7.75 -38.63
CA ILE A 116 39.00 7.01 -37.38
C ILE A 116 38.71 5.52 -37.59
N LEU A 117 37.62 5.17 -38.28
CA LEU A 117 37.27 3.79 -38.63
C LEU A 117 38.34 3.10 -39.49
N GLN A 118 38.89 3.79 -40.49
CA GLN A 118 39.98 3.25 -41.30
C GLN A 118 41.25 3.05 -40.48
N LYS A 119 41.60 3.99 -39.60
CA LYS A 119 42.79 3.89 -38.73
C LYS A 119 42.69 2.74 -37.72
N ILE A 120 41.52 2.54 -37.11
CA ILE A 120 41.27 1.41 -36.21
C ILE A 120 41.34 0.07 -36.95
N ALA A 121 40.79 -0.02 -38.17
CA ALA A 121 40.90 -1.21 -39.01
C ALA A 121 42.35 -1.50 -39.50
N ALA A 122 43.17 -0.46 -39.66
CA ALA A 122 44.57 -0.55 -40.08
C ALA A 122 45.53 -0.90 -38.92
N ALA A 123 45.15 -0.65 -37.67
CA ALA A 123 45.92 -0.94 -36.47
C ALA A 123 45.31 -2.12 -35.67
N PRO A 124 45.44 -3.38 -36.12
CA PRO A 124 44.88 -4.53 -35.40
C PRO A 124 45.61 -4.81 -34.07
N LEU A 125 44.85 -5.21 -33.06
CA LEU A 125 45.38 -5.63 -31.76
C LEU A 125 46.18 -6.94 -31.92
N LYS A 126 47.41 -6.98 -31.39
CA LYS A 126 48.23 -8.20 -31.35
C LYS A 126 47.84 -9.07 -30.15
N VAL A 127 47.36 -10.29 -30.42
CA VAL A 127 46.93 -11.26 -29.41
C VAL A 127 47.63 -12.59 -29.67
N LYS A 128 48.73 -12.85 -28.93
CA LYS A 128 49.69 -13.92 -29.26
C LYS A 128 50.12 -13.76 -30.73
N ASP A 129 50.06 -14.81 -31.53
CA ASP A 129 50.43 -14.81 -32.96
C ASP A 129 49.32 -14.30 -33.91
N LYS A 130 48.15 -13.92 -33.37
CA LYS A 130 46.99 -13.45 -34.17
C LYS A 130 46.87 -11.91 -34.14
N LYS A 131 46.45 -11.36 -35.28
CA LYS A 131 46.10 -9.93 -35.45
C LYS A 131 44.58 -9.79 -35.44
N LEU A 132 44.02 -9.27 -34.35
CA LEU A 132 42.58 -9.05 -34.20
C LEU A 132 42.20 -7.68 -34.79
N LYS A 133 41.39 -7.68 -35.86
CA LYS A 133 40.88 -6.46 -36.47
C LYS A 133 39.64 -5.99 -35.71
N ILE A 134 39.75 -4.84 -35.07
CA ILE A 134 38.60 -4.15 -34.45
C ILE A 134 37.88 -3.35 -35.53
N LYS A 135 36.56 -3.27 -35.43
CA LYS A 135 35.69 -2.38 -36.20
C LYS A 135 34.73 -1.69 -35.23
N TYR A 136 34.08 -0.62 -35.68
CA TYR A 136 32.99 -0.01 -34.94
C TYR A 136 31.93 0.53 -35.90
N SER A 137 30.71 0.62 -35.41
CA SER A 137 29.62 1.35 -36.03
C SER A 137 29.46 2.71 -35.34
N ALA A 138 29.06 3.75 -36.08
CA ALA A 138 28.88 5.08 -35.52
C ALA A 138 27.67 5.82 -36.08
N GLY A 139 26.98 6.50 -35.19
CA GLY A 139 25.94 7.48 -35.52
C GLY A 139 26.33 8.87 -35.06
N VAL A 140 25.95 9.89 -35.82
CA VAL A 140 26.41 11.26 -35.59
C VAL A 140 25.25 12.26 -35.70
N SER A 141 25.16 13.19 -34.75
CA SER A 141 24.23 14.34 -34.77
C SER A 141 24.99 15.65 -34.58
N LEU A 142 24.37 16.78 -34.92
CA LEU A 142 24.96 18.11 -34.85
C LEU A 142 24.17 19.09 -33.98
N PHE A 143 24.83 19.66 -32.99
CA PHE A 143 24.36 20.89 -32.35
C PHE A 143 24.57 22.11 -33.26
N PRO A 144 23.64 23.08 -33.32
CA PRO A 144 22.28 23.05 -32.76
C PRO A 144 21.23 22.43 -33.70
N LYS A 145 21.64 21.98 -34.90
CA LYS A 145 20.74 21.65 -36.02
C LYS A 145 19.84 20.44 -35.79
N ASP A 146 20.40 19.36 -35.24
CA ASP A 146 19.71 18.09 -35.02
C ASP A 146 19.18 17.97 -33.57
N GLY A 147 19.51 18.95 -32.72
CA GLY A 147 19.06 19.05 -31.33
C GLY A 147 19.78 20.18 -30.58
N LYS A 148 19.08 20.82 -29.64
CA LYS A 148 19.65 21.82 -28.73
C LYS A 148 20.10 21.26 -27.37
N THR A 149 19.50 20.15 -26.92
CA THR A 149 19.84 19.52 -25.64
C THR A 149 20.64 18.24 -25.85
N LEU A 150 21.42 17.87 -24.83
CA LEU A 150 22.19 16.62 -24.81
C LEU A 150 21.28 15.40 -25.07
N LYS A 151 20.10 15.33 -24.43
CA LYS A 151 19.11 14.25 -24.64
C LYS A 151 18.67 14.15 -26.10
N THR A 152 18.43 15.27 -26.79
CA THR A 152 18.05 15.25 -28.21
C THR A 152 19.22 14.80 -29.10
N LEU A 153 20.43 15.33 -28.89
CA LEU A 153 21.62 14.98 -29.68
C LEU A 153 22.01 13.52 -29.52
N PHE A 154 22.01 13.02 -28.28
CA PHE A 154 22.26 11.62 -27.94
C PHE A 154 21.29 10.73 -28.70
N ARG A 155 19.98 10.97 -28.58
CA ARG A 155 18.94 10.23 -29.30
C ARG A 155 19.20 10.23 -30.81
N LYS A 156 19.48 11.39 -31.42
CA LYS A 156 19.73 11.48 -32.87
C LYS A 156 21.02 10.80 -33.33
N ALA A 157 22.03 10.72 -32.48
CA ALA A 157 23.22 9.93 -32.75
C ALA A 157 22.96 8.43 -32.62
N ASP A 158 22.23 7.97 -31.60
CA ASP A 158 21.86 6.55 -31.43
C ASP A 158 20.97 6.05 -32.58
N GLU A 159 19.99 6.86 -33.03
CA GLU A 159 19.19 6.58 -34.25
C GLU A 159 20.06 6.35 -35.50
N ALA A 160 21.14 7.13 -35.65
CA ALA A 160 22.10 6.97 -36.73
C ALA A 160 23.04 5.76 -36.51
N LEU A 161 23.38 5.42 -35.26
CA LEU A 161 24.22 4.26 -34.92
C LEU A 161 23.47 2.96 -35.23
N TYR A 162 22.19 2.88 -34.87
CA TYR A 162 21.34 1.77 -35.23
C TYR A 162 21.33 1.55 -36.76
N THR A 163 21.15 2.64 -37.53
CA THR A 163 21.24 2.62 -39.00
C THR A 163 22.60 2.16 -39.52
N ALA A 164 23.69 2.42 -38.80
CA ALA A 164 25.02 1.95 -39.13
C ALA A 164 25.17 0.43 -38.88
N LYS A 165 24.63 -0.08 -37.77
CA LYS A 165 24.63 -1.50 -37.42
C LYS A 165 23.77 -2.33 -38.39
N ASP A 166 22.52 -1.93 -38.58
CA ASP A 166 21.52 -2.59 -39.44
C ASP A 166 22.06 -2.86 -40.86
N ARG A 167 22.65 -1.84 -41.50
CA ARG A 167 23.15 -1.93 -42.87
C ARG A 167 24.41 -2.80 -43.05
N GLY A 168 24.77 -3.61 -42.06
CA GLY A 168 25.92 -4.53 -42.08
C GLY A 168 27.14 -4.02 -41.34
N LYS A 169 26.95 -3.18 -40.31
CA LYS A 169 28.00 -2.69 -39.38
C LYS A 169 29.16 -1.94 -40.05
N GLY A 170 30.19 -1.57 -39.27
CA GLY A 170 31.48 -1.08 -39.75
C GLY A 170 31.40 0.19 -40.61
N ARG A 171 30.64 1.21 -40.16
CA ARG A 171 30.41 2.45 -40.91
C ARG A 171 29.97 3.60 -40.02
N VAL A 172 30.03 4.81 -40.59
CA VAL A 172 29.55 6.05 -39.96
C VAL A 172 28.34 6.63 -40.72
N VAL A 173 27.25 6.87 -40.01
CA VAL A 173 26.00 7.47 -40.50
C VAL A 173 25.76 8.80 -39.78
N VAL A 174 25.22 9.81 -40.47
CA VAL A 174 25.00 11.15 -39.88
C VAL A 174 23.55 11.60 -40.04
N TYR A 175 22.90 11.88 -38.91
CA TYR A 175 21.50 12.24 -38.80
C TYR A 175 21.15 13.56 -39.52
N PRO A 176 19.94 13.71 -40.10
CA PRO A 176 19.08 12.60 -40.54
C PRO A 176 19.75 11.86 -41.71
N ASP A 177 19.62 10.53 -41.73
CA ASP A 177 19.89 9.76 -42.93
C ASP A 177 18.68 9.79 -43.88
N LYS A 178 18.90 9.60 -45.18
CA LYS A 178 17.82 9.64 -46.18
C LYS A 178 16.99 8.36 -46.26
N GLY A 179 17.49 7.23 -45.74
CA GLY A 179 16.66 6.06 -45.49
C GLY A 179 16.00 6.18 -44.12
N LYS A 180 14.68 6.37 -44.09
CA LYS A 180 13.90 6.42 -42.84
C LYS A 180 13.63 5.02 -42.32
N LEU A 181 14.59 4.47 -41.59
CA LEU A 181 14.30 3.39 -40.67
C LEU A 181 13.48 3.92 -39.49
N LEU A 182 12.61 3.06 -38.98
CA LEU A 182 11.80 3.31 -37.80
C LEU A 182 12.64 3.02 -36.56
N THR A 183 12.95 4.08 -35.84
CA THR A 183 13.73 4.03 -34.61
C THR A 183 12.80 3.70 -33.44
N PRO A 184 13.26 3.08 -32.34
CA PRO A 184 12.44 2.86 -31.14
C PRO A 184 11.74 4.15 -30.71
N SER A 185 12.50 5.24 -30.57
CA SER A 185 12.00 6.60 -30.31
C SER A 185 10.95 7.16 -31.28
N LYS A 186 10.79 6.54 -32.46
CA LYS A 186 9.76 6.90 -33.45
C LYS A 186 8.61 5.91 -33.44
N LEU A 187 8.86 4.61 -33.20
CA LEU A 187 7.81 3.67 -32.76
C LEU A 187 7.08 4.25 -31.56
N ASP A 188 7.81 4.70 -30.53
CA ASP A 188 7.27 5.33 -29.33
C ASP A 188 6.41 6.54 -29.74
N SER A 189 6.93 7.49 -30.54
CA SER A 189 6.12 8.64 -30.97
C SER A 189 4.82 8.29 -31.74
N ILE A 190 4.75 7.08 -32.29
CA ILE A 190 3.57 6.55 -32.99
C ILE A 190 2.67 5.78 -31.99
N LEU A 191 3.24 4.91 -31.16
CA LEU A 191 2.56 3.97 -30.25
C LEU A 191 2.22 4.57 -28.87
N SER A 192 2.84 5.68 -28.47
CA SER A 192 2.63 6.38 -27.19
C SER A 192 1.43 7.34 -27.22
N TYR A 193 1.03 7.85 -28.39
CA TYR A 193 -0.21 8.62 -28.59
C TYR A 193 -1.13 8.00 -29.66
N PRO A 194 -1.55 6.73 -29.50
CA PRO A 194 -2.52 6.13 -30.40
C PRO A 194 -3.87 6.81 -30.13
N HIS A 195 -4.44 7.40 -31.17
CA HIS A 195 -5.71 8.11 -31.06
C HIS A 195 -6.78 7.23 -30.41
N ILE A 196 -7.55 7.79 -29.48
CA ILE A 196 -8.68 7.07 -28.89
C ILE A 196 -9.77 6.93 -29.97
N VAL A 197 -10.27 5.71 -30.17
CA VAL A 197 -11.25 5.37 -31.21
C VAL A 197 -12.40 4.55 -30.61
N GLY A 198 -13.63 4.81 -31.07
CA GLY A 198 -14.81 4.07 -30.61
C GLY A 198 -15.19 4.38 -29.16
N ARG A 199 -14.86 5.59 -28.69
CA ARG A 199 -15.12 6.13 -27.34
C ARG A 199 -15.75 7.52 -27.37
N ASP A 200 -16.24 7.95 -28.53
CA ASP A 200 -16.62 9.33 -28.82
C ASP A 200 -17.64 9.90 -27.82
N ASP A 201 -18.59 9.09 -27.35
CA ASP A 201 -19.59 9.55 -26.38
C ASP A 201 -19.01 9.70 -24.96
N THR A 202 -18.05 8.86 -24.57
CA THR A 202 -17.31 9.03 -23.31
C THR A 202 -16.35 10.21 -23.38
N ILE A 203 -15.67 10.42 -24.50
CA ILE A 203 -14.80 11.58 -24.72
C ILE A 203 -15.62 12.87 -24.65
N LYS A 204 -16.71 13.00 -25.43
CA LYS A 204 -17.60 14.17 -25.38
C LYS A 204 -18.11 14.44 -23.96
N PHE A 205 -18.43 13.39 -23.20
CA PHE A 205 -18.87 13.52 -21.82
C PHE A 205 -17.74 14.01 -20.90
N LEU A 206 -16.52 13.49 -21.05
CA LEU A 206 -15.36 13.93 -20.29
C LEU A 206 -15.01 15.38 -20.64
N ASP A 207 -14.89 15.73 -21.92
CA ASP A 207 -14.62 17.10 -22.39
C ASP A 207 -15.60 18.13 -21.80
N LYS A 208 -16.88 17.75 -21.77
CA LYS A 208 -17.98 18.58 -21.25
C LYS A 208 -17.76 18.93 -19.77
N HIS A 209 -17.48 17.93 -18.92
CA HIS A 209 -17.30 18.14 -17.47
C HIS A 209 -15.90 18.65 -17.11
N LEU A 210 -14.85 18.19 -17.81
CA LEU A 210 -13.47 18.63 -17.61
C LEU A 210 -13.22 20.06 -18.07
N SER A 211 -14.06 20.63 -18.94
CA SER A 211 -13.98 22.05 -19.34
C SER A 211 -14.32 23.05 -18.22
N GLY A 212 -14.68 22.59 -17.02
CA GLY A 212 -15.04 23.44 -15.87
C GLY A 212 -16.38 24.19 -16.00
N LYS A 213 -17.13 23.98 -17.09
CA LYS A 213 -18.38 24.70 -17.41
C LYS A 213 -19.66 24.08 -16.86
N GLU A 214 -19.57 22.88 -16.29
CA GLU A 214 -20.73 22.13 -15.79
C GLU A 214 -20.53 21.63 -14.35
N ASN A 215 -21.58 20.99 -13.83
CA ASN A 215 -21.69 20.61 -12.42
C ASN A 215 -20.60 19.58 -12.03
N PRO A 216 -19.75 19.86 -11.01
CA PRO A 216 -18.75 18.91 -10.51
C PRO A 216 -19.36 17.73 -9.74
N MET A 217 -20.66 17.77 -9.40
CA MET A 217 -21.39 16.73 -8.68
C MET A 217 -21.69 15.48 -9.56
N VAL A 218 -20.77 15.13 -10.44
CA VAL A 218 -20.84 13.97 -11.33
C VAL A 218 -19.55 13.19 -11.16
N PHE A 219 -19.66 11.91 -10.80
CA PHE A 219 -18.53 11.01 -10.58
C PHE A 219 -18.51 9.92 -11.65
N PRO A 220 -17.73 10.07 -12.73
CA PRO A 220 -17.68 9.10 -13.80
C PRO A 220 -16.78 7.93 -13.40
N VAL A 221 -17.24 6.70 -13.67
CA VAL A 221 -16.48 5.48 -13.41
C VAL A 221 -16.36 4.64 -14.69
N LEU A 222 -15.12 4.46 -15.13
CA LEU A 222 -14.75 3.71 -16.33
C LEU A 222 -14.54 2.23 -15.99
N PHE A 223 -15.40 1.36 -16.51
CA PHE A 223 -15.28 -0.09 -16.42
C PHE A 223 -14.73 -0.66 -17.72
N GLY A 224 -14.03 -1.78 -17.65
CA GLY A 224 -13.48 -2.46 -18.82
C GLY A 224 -12.50 -3.55 -18.43
N ASP A 225 -12.33 -4.51 -19.31
CA ASP A 225 -11.34 -5.58 -19.17
C ASP A 225 -9.91 -5.06 -19.39
N ASP A 226 -8.89 -5.89 -19.19
CA ASP A 226 -7.51 -5.50 -19.43
C ASP A 226 -7.20 -5.23 -20.91
N GLY A 227 -6.40 -4.19 -21.16
CA GLY A 227 -6.10 -3.71 -22.52
C GLY A 227 -7.21 -2.90 -23.21
N THR A 228 -8.45 -2.84 -22.69
CA THR A 228 -9.62 -2.14 -23.32
C THR A 228 -9.49 -0.62 -23.47
N GLY A 229 -8.41 -0.03 -22.97
CA GLY A 229 -8.09 1.40 -23.11
C GLY A 229 -8.35 2.27 -21.88
N LYS A 230 -8.77 1.71 -20.74
CA LYS A 230 -9.06 2.43 -19.47
C LYS A 230 -8.01 3.50 -19.15
N SER A 231 -6.77 3.10 -18.90
CA SER A 231 -5.69 4.03 -18.53
C SER A 231 -5.32 5.04 -19.61
N ARG A 232 -5.57 4.77 -20.90
CA ARG A 232 -5.37 5.77 -21.97
C ARG A 232 -6.45 6.85 -21.94
N LEU A 233 -7.68 6.49 -21.59
CA LEU A 233 -8.77 7.44 -21.41
C LEU A 233 -8.60 8.24 -20.10
N MET A 234 -8.01 7.63 -19.07
CA MET A 234 -7.57 8.34 -17.85
C MET A 234 -6.42 9.31 -18.15
N GLU A 235 -5.47 8.95 -19.01
CA GLU A 235 -4.37 9.83 -19.45
C GLU A 235 -4.89 11.03 -20.25
N TYR A 236 -5.78 10.79 -21.21
CA TYR A 236 -6.50 11.86 -21.93
C TYR A 236 -7.25 12.80 -20.98
N ALA A 237 -7.94 12.23 -19.98
CA ALA A 237 -8.63 13.01 -18.95
C ALA A 237 -7.64 13.79 -18.06
N ARG A 238 -6.43 13.26 -17.83
CA ARG A 238 -5.37 13.95 -17.08
C ARG A 238 -4.87 15.19 -17.82
N GLU A 239 -4.54 15.05 -19.11
CA GLU A 239 -4.14 16.16 -19.97
C GLU A 239 -5.24 17.24 -20.05
N ALA A 240 -6.49 16.83 -20.24
CA ALA A 240 -7.63 17.74 -20.28
C ALA A 240 -7.88 18.40 -18.92
N ALA A 241 -7.71 17.70 -17.81
CA ALA A 241 -7.83 18.27 -16.47
C ALA A 241 -6.72 19.30 -16.19
N GLN A 242 -5.46 18.98 -16.51
CA GLN A 242 -4.30 19.87 -16.32
C GLN A 242 -4.40 21.19 -17.11
N GLN A 243 -5.24 21.26 -18.15
CA GLN A 243 -5.49 22.48 -18.92
C GLN A 243 -6.65 23.34 -18.39
N ASN A 244 -7.52 22.79 -17.54
CA ASN A 244 -8.78 23.43 -17.14
C ASN A 244 -8.98 23.57 -15.62
N PHE A 245 -8.23 22.82 -14.80
CA PHE A 245 -8.23 22.89 -13.34
C PHE A 245 -6.92 23.51 -12.84
N ALA A 246 -6.96 24.17 -11.69
CA ALA A 246 -5.80 24.79 -11.05
C ALA A 246 -4.76 23.75 -10.60
N PHE A 247 -5.22 22.56 -10.19
CA PHE A 247 -4.36 21.42 -9.92
C PHE A 247 -5.03 20.10 -10.34
N THR A 248 -4.21 19.09 -10.66
CA THR A 248 -4.70 17.75 -11.04
C THR A 248 -3.90 16.68 -10.31
N LEU A 249 -4.59 15.89 -9.48
CA LEU A 249 -4.03 14.77 -8.73
C LEU A 249 -4.33 13.47 -9.46
N PHE A 250 -3.29 12.74 -9.84
CA PHE A 250 -3.42 11.46 -10.54
C PHE A 250 -2.91 10.31 -9.67
N ALA A 251 -3.82 9.62 -8.99
CA ALA A 251 -3.51 8.44 -8.21
C ALA A 251 -3.66 7.19 -9.08
N ARG A 252 -2.64 6.33 -9.09
CA ARG A 252 -2.68 5.02 -9.76
C ARG A 252 -2.69 3.92 -8.71
N GLY A 253 -3.62 2.99 -8.86
CA GLY A 253 -3.69 1.78 -8.05
C GLY A 253 -2.62 0.76 -8.42
N TYR A 254 -2.13 0.07 -7.39
CA TYR A 254 -1.11 -0.97 -7.45
C TYR A 254 -1.57 -2.20 -6.65
N PRO A 255 -1.09 -3.42 -6.95
CA PRO A 255 -1.44 -4.59 -6.15
C PRO A 255 -1.12 -4.41 -4.66
N PHE A 256 -2.00 -4.89 -3.78
CA PHE A 256 -1.97 -4.66 -2.32
C PHE A 256 -0.59 -4.87 -1.66
N TRP A 257 0.19 -5.85 -2.12
CA TRP A 257 1.52 -6.14 -1.59
C TRP A 257 2.62 -5.12 -1.96
N GLN A 258 2.30 -4.13 -2.80
CA GLN A 258 3.17 -3.00 -3.13
C GLN A 258 2.77 -1.70 -2.42
N MET A 259 1.69 -1.71 -1.62
CA MET A 259 1.15 -0.51 -1.00
C MET A 259 1.91 -0.10 0.28
N ASP A 260 2.41 1.13 0.29
CA ASP A 260 2.56 1.89 1.53
C ASP A 260 1.26 2.66 1.85
N MET A 261 1.12 3.12 3.09
CA MET A 261 -0.10 3.84 3.52
C MET A 261 -0.10 5.27 2.98
N TYR A 262 -1.27 5.74 2.54
CA TYR A 262 -1.42 6.98 1.77
C TYR A 262 -0.61 7.01 0.46
N SER A 263 -0.15 5.86 -0.04
CA SER A 263 0.68 5.79 -1.26
C SER A 263 -0.04 6.32 -2.50
N GLY A 264 -1.36 6.13 -2.60
CA GLY A 264 -2.18 6.74 -3.64
C GLY A 264 -2.13 8.28 -3.62
N VAL A 265 -2.27 8.90 -2.44
CA VAL A 265 -2.21 10.37 -2.28
C VAL A 265 -0.78 10.89 -2.51
N LEU A 266 0.22 10.26 -1.88
CA LEU A 266 1.62 10.67 -1.98
C LEU A 266 2.15 10.54 -3.42
N SER A 267 1.79 9.46 -4.13
CA SER A 267 2.11 9.32 -5.56
C SER A 267 1.43 10.38 -6.41
N ALA A 268 0.18 10.77 -6.09
CA ALA A 268 -0.53 11.80 -6.84
C ALA A 268 0.09 13.20 -6.62
N LEU A 269 0.54 13.51 -5.41
CA LEU A 269 1.28 14.73 -5.08
C LEU A 269 2.64 14.76 -5.78
N GLY A 270 3.40 13.66 -5.76
CA GLY A 270 4.66 13.56 -6.49
C GLY A 270 4.49 13.84 -7.99
N ILE A 271 3.49 13.21 -8.63
CA ILE A 271 3.18 13.43 -10.05
C ILE A 271 2.77 14.89 -10.33
N LEU A 272 1.99 15.51 -9.44
CA LEU A 272 1.62 16.93 -9.55
C LEU A 272 2.85 17.85 -9.48
N PHE A 273 3.72 17.64 -8.48
CA PHE A 273 4.89 18.48 -8.23
C PHE A 273 6.03 18.28 -9.24
N GLU A 274 6.16 17.09 -9.83
CA GLU A 274 7.06 16.85 -10.98
C GLU A 274 6.57 17.56 -12.25
N HIS A 275 5.25 17.67 -12.43
CA HIS A 275 4.64 18.35 -13.57
C HIS A 275 4.65 19.88 -13.41
N ASP A 276 4.28 20.37 -12.22
CA ASP A 276 4.23 21.80 -11.89
C ASP A 276 5.06 22.13 -10.64
N GLN A 277 6.27 22.61 -10.90
CA GLN A 277 7.19 23.04 -9.85
C GLN A 277 6.70 24.32 -9.14
N SER A 278 5.87 25.15 -9.77
CA SER A 278 5.38 26.38 -9.13
C SER A 278 4.39 26.08 -8.01
N ILE A 279 3.49 25.11 -8.23
CA ILE A 279 2.60 24.57 -7.19
C ILE A 279 3.42 23.90 -6.07
N SER A 280 4.47 23.15 -6.43
CA SER A 280 5.37 22.52 -5.45
C SER A 280 6.13 23.52 -4.58
N ASP A 281 6.52 24.66 -5.15
CA ASP A 281 7.19 25.74 -4.42
C ASP A 281 6.21 26.54 -3.56
N GLU A 282 5.00 26.83 -4.06
CA GLU A 282 3.95 27.48 -3.27
C GLU A 282 3.57 26.63 -2.05
N VAL A 283 3.23 25.35 -2.24
CA VAL A 283 2.93 24.42 -1.14
C VAL A 283 4.09 24.34 -0.15
N PHE A 284 5.33 24.16 -0.63
CA PHE A 284 6.49 24.07 0.27
C PHE A 284 6.75 25.38 1.05
N SER A 285 6.44 26.54 0.49
CA SER A 285 6.62 27.83 1.15
C SER A 285 5.55 28.12 2.22
N LYS A 286 4.29 27.73 1.99
CA LYS A 286 3.16 27.96 2.90
C LYS A 286 3.08 26.96 4.07
N LEU A 287 3.65 25.76 3.95
CA LEU A 287 3.66 24.78 5.03
C LEU A 287 4.51 25.21 6.23
N GLU A 288 4.14 24.77 7.43
CA GLU A 288 4.98 24.84 8.64
C GLU A 288 6.13 23.81 8.57
N GLU A 289 7.31 24.13 9.13
CA GLU A 289 8.53 23.29 9.04
C GLU A 289 8.30 21.84 9.50
N LYS A 290 7.53 21.62 10.57
CA LYS A 290 7.17 20.28 11.07
C LYS A 290 6.49 19.40 10.01
N TYR A 291 5.66 19.99 9.15
CA TYR A 291 4.99 19.27 8.06
C TYR A 291 5.93 19.03 6.87
N LYS A 292 6.88 19.94 6.62
CA LYS A 292 7.95 19.73 5.61
C LYS A 292 8.84 18.56 5.98
N LEU A 293 9.27 18.47 7.24
CA LEU A 293 10.08 17.36 7.77
C LEU A 293 9.41 15.99 7.55
N ILE A 294 8.10 15.90 7.75
CA ILE A 294 7.33 14.66 7.60
C ILE A 294 7.10 14.29 6.13
N LEU A 295 6.81 15.27 5.26
CA LEU A 295 6.47 15.00 3.86
C LEU A 295 7.69 14.86 2.95
N LYS A 296 8.81 15.53 3.26
CA LYS A 296 10.04 15.52 2.45
C LYS A 296 10.55 14.10 2.13
N PRO A 297 10.62 13.12 3.07
CA PRO A 297 11.01 11.73 2.77
C PRO A 297 10.11 10.99 1.78
N HIS A 298 8.92 11.53 1.47
CA HIS A 298 7.96 10.94 0.54
C HIS A 298 7.86 11.72 -0.79
N ILE A 299 8.52 12.88 -0.92
CA ILE A 299 8.46 13.76 -2.08
C ILE A 299 9.90 14.04 -2.56
N SER A 300 10.35 13.26 -3.54
CA SER A 300 11.70 13.34 -4.13
C SER A 300 12.11 14.75 -4.59
N LEU A 301 11.16 15.53 -5.13
CA LEU A 301 11.42 16.91 -5.56
C LEU A 301 11.81 17.85 -4.40
N TRP A 302 11.58 17.46 -3.15
CA TRP A 302 11.91 18.24 -1.96
C TRP A 302 13.24 17.83 -1.32
N ASP A 303 13.90 16.77 -1.80
CA ASP A 303 15.21 16.30 -1.30
C ASP A 303 16.25 17.44 -1.26
N THR A 304 16.29 18.27 -2.30
CA THR A 304 17.21 19.40 -2.44
C THR A 304 16.76 20.69 -1.75
N LYS A 305 15.56 20.73 -1.14
CA LYS A 305 15.05 21.91 -0.44
C LYS A 305 15.54 21.92 1.01
N GLU A 306 16.08 23.03 1.47
CA GLU A 306 16.46 23.21 2.88
C GLU A 306 15.21 23.30 3.77
N VAL A 307 15.30 22.73 4.98
CA VAL A 307 14.27 22.71 6.02
C VAL A 307 14.98 23.01 7.33
N GLU A 308 14.42 23.88 8.18
CA GLU A 308 15.08 24.25 9.44
C GLU A 308 14.88 23.16 10.51
N GLU A 309 15.93 22.38 10.78
CA GLU A 309 15.96 21.40 11.88
C GLU A 309 16.00 22.11 13.26
N LYS A 310 14.86 22.64 13.68
CA LYS A 310 14.66 23.27 15.00
C LYS A 310 13.74 22.48 15.94
N GLU A 311 13.01 21.49 15.44
CA GLU A 311 12.09 20.65 16.21
C GLU A 311 12.39 19.15 16.00
N GLU A 312 12.62 18.40 17.08
CA GLU A 312 12.64 16.93 17.04
C GLU A 312 11.20 16.40 16.87
N VAL A 313 10.81 16.12 15.64
CA VAL A 313 9.53 15.48 15.33
C VAL A 313 9.62 13.98 15.64
N ILE A 314 8.88 13.51 16.65
CA ILE A 314 8.76 12.07 16.94
C ILE A 314 8.03 11.38 15.77
N PRO A 315 8.61 10.36 15.11
CA PRO A 315 8.00 9.75 13.92
C PRO A 315 6.76 8.86 14.14
N SER A 316 6.15 8.84 15.33
CA SER A 316 5.12 7.86 15.72
C SER A 316 3.67 8.24 15.35
N ASP A 317 3.41 9.53 15.12
CA ASP A 317 2.04 10.04 15.22
C ASP A 317 1.33 10.02 13.88
N ARG A 318 0.56 8.94 13.69
CA ARG A 318 -0.34 8.63 12.56
C ARG A 318 -1.19 9.82 12.10
N MET A 319 -1.50 10.71 13.04
CA MET A 319 -2.28 11.92 12.83
C MET A 319 -1.50 13.02 12.11
N ILE A 320 -0.21 13.22 12.39
CA ILE A 320 0.55 14.35 11.83
C ILE A 320 0.77 14.18 10.32
N LEU A 321 0.87 12.94 9.81
CA LEU A 321 0.89 12.71 8.35
C LEU A 321 -0.46 13.08 7.71
N PHE A 322 -1.59 12.74 8.34
CA PHE A 322 -2.92 13.16 7.87
C PHE A 322 -3.10 14.68 7.95
N GLU A 323 -2.60 15.32 9.02
CA GLU A 323 -2.58 16.79 9.12
C GLU A 323 -1.73 17.41 8.02
N ALA A 324 -0.50 16.92 7.80
CA ALA A 324 0.40 17.43 6.77
C ALA A 324 -0.20 17.31 5.36
N LEU A 325 -0.82 16.17 5.04
CA LEU A 325 -1.54 15.97 3.78
C LEU A 325 -2.77 16.88 3.68
N THR A 326 -3.49 17.11 4.79
CA THR A 326 -4.63 18.05 4.83
C THR A 326 -4.17 19.49 4.60
N GLN A 327 -3.05 19.91 5.19
CA GLN A 327 -2.44 21.22 4.99
C GLN A 327 -1.99 21.43 3.53
N VAL A 328 -1.36 20.43 2.92
CA VAL A 328 -1.08 20.44 1.47
C VAL A 328 -2.37 20.66 0.67
N PHE A 329 -3.46 19.96 1.03
CA PHE A 329 -4.74 20.11 0.35
C PHE A 329 -5.39 21.47 0.56
N ILE A 330 -5.28 22.08 1.74
CA ILE A 330 -5.75 23.46 1.99
C ILE A 330 -5.04 24.42 1.04
N VAL A 331 -3.71 24.37 0.97
CA VAL A 331 -2.95 25.22 0.03
C VAL A 331 -3.33 24.94 -1.42
N LEU A 332 -3.48 23.68 -1.84
CA LEU A 332 -3.95 23.37 -3.19
C LEU A 332 -5.35 23.97 -3.49
N ARG A 333 -6.26 23.96 -2.52
CA ARG A 333 -7.60 24.55 -2.63
C ARG A 333 -7.58 26.08 -2.70
N GLU A 334 -6.61 26.76 -2.08
CA GLU A 334 -6.41 28.21 -2.27
C GLU A 334 -6.01 28.57 -3.71
N ILE A 335 -5.24 27.69 -4.39
CA ILE A 335 -4.83 27.88 -5.79
C ILE A 335 -6.04 27.73 -6.74
N GLY A 336 -7.04 26.91 -6.35
CA GLY A 336 -8.39 26.93 -6.92
C GLY A 336 -9.03 25.55 -7.11
N ASN A 337 -9.87 25.43 -8.13
CA ASN A 337 -10.59 24.19 -8.46
C ASN A 337 -9.63 23.07 -8.88
N GLY A 338 -9.86 21.85 -8.37
CA GLY A 338 -9.00 20.69 -8.63
C GLY A 338 -9.72 19.51 -9.29
N ALA A 339 -8.94 18.61 -9.87
CA ALA A 339 -9.40 17.30 -10.33
C ALA A 339 -8.60 16.18 -9.67
N VAL A 340 -9.27 15.11 -9.26
CA VAL A 340 -8.63 13.88 -8.73
C VAL A 340 -9.07 12.66 -9.55
N LEU A 341 -8.07 12.01 -10.15
CA LEU A 341 -8.21 10.93 -11.11
C LEU A 341 -7.63 9.65 -10.47
N LEU A 342 -8.45 8.61 -10.37
CA LEU A 342 -8.13 7.34 -9.69
C LEU A 342 -8.07 6.20 -10.73
N ASP A 343 -6.90 5.92 -11.32
CA ASP A 343 -6.75 4.82 -12.29
C ASP A 343 -6.55 3.49 -11.56
N ASN A 344 -7.38 2.48 -11.85
CA ASN A 344 -7.53 1.25 -11.07
C ASN A 344 -7.85 1.53 -9.59
N ALA A 345 -8.95 2.25 -9.35
CA ALA A 345 -9.41 2.62 -8.01
C ALA A 345 -9.71 1.41 -7.09
N ASP A 346 -9.99 0.24 -7.66
CA ASP A 346 -10.09 -1.04 -6.94
C ASP A 346 -8.74 -1.58 -6.42
N GLN A 347 -7.64 -0.87 -6.72
CA GLN A 347 -6.27 -1.17 -6.33
C GLN A 347 -5.59 0.06 -5.68
N ILE A 348 -6.33 1.04 -5.17
CA ILE A 348 -5.76 2.14 -4.35
C ILE A 348 -5.93 1.77 -2.87
N ASP A 349 -4.95 2.16 -2.03
CA ASP A 349 -5.01 1.88 -0.60
C ASP A 349 -6.22 2.58 0.05
N GLN A 350 -6.90 1.85 0.95
CA GLN A 350 -8.12 2.37 1.60
C GLN A 350 -7.88 3.69 2.37
N PRO A 351 -6.75 3.92 3.08
CA PRO A 351 -6.43 5.22 3.67
C PRO A 351 -6.39 6.36 2.65
N SER A 352 -5.78 6.18 1.47
CA SER A 352 -5.83 7.18 0.39
C SER A 352 -7.25 7.47 -0.08
N LEU A 353 -8.08 6.45 -0.30
CA LEU A 353 -9.47 6.65 -0.73
C LEU A 353 -10.28 7.42 0.33
N GLN A 354 -10.14 7.04 1.61
CA GLN A 354 -10.78 7.73 2.73
C GLN A 354 -10.24 9.15 2.91
N PHE A 355 -8.95 9.39 2.65
CA PHE A 355 -8.38 10.74 2.65
C PHE A 355 -9.03 11.60 1.57
N PHE A 356 -9.06 11.16 0.30
CA PHE A 356 -9.70 11.92 -0.77
C PHE A 356 -11.19 12.21 -0.48
N ASP A 357 -11.91 11.27 0.12
CA ASP A 357 -13.29 11.45 0.59
C ASP A 357 -13.39 12.48 1.72
N SER A 358 -12.48 12.45 2.70
CA SER A 358 -12.44 13.47 3.77
C SER A 358 -12.15 14.89 3.25
N GLN A 359 -11.46 15.01 2.12
CA GLN A 359 -11.21 16.29 1.44
C GLN A 359 -12.34 16.70 0.47
N PHE A 360 -13.41 15.91 0.36
CA PHE A 360 -14.59 16.24 -0.45
C PHE A 360 -15.46 17.30 0.25
N GLU A 361 -15.24 18.55 -0.13
CA GLU A 361 -16.13 19.69 0.12
C GLU A 361 -16.31 20.45 -1.20
N GLN A 362 -17.54 20.90 -1.47
CA GLN A 362 -17.92 21.61 -2.69
C GLN A 362 -18.56 22.94 -2.29
N THR A 363 -17.96 24.06 -2.68
CA THR A 363 -18.56 25.40 -2.56
C THR A 363 -18.70 26.02 -3.95
N GLU A 364 -19.26 27.25 -4.06
CA GLU A 364 -19.31 27.93 -5.35
C GLU A 364 -17.92 28.20 -5.94
N GLU A 365 -16.94 28.46 -5.06
CA GLU A 365 -15.56 28.84 -5.39
C GLU A 365 -14.58 27.65 -5.40
N ASN A 366 -14.81 26.62 -4.55
CA ASN A 366 -13.90 25.48 -4.37
C ASN A 366 -14.56 24.13 -4.70
N LYS A 367 -14.27 23.62 -5.90
CA LYS A 367 -14.84 22.38 -6.46
C LYS A 367 -13.76 21.34 -6.73
N LEU A 368 -14.08 20.08 -6.45
CA LEU A 368 -13.29 18.92 -6.88
C LEU A 368 -14.08 18.08 -7.88
N PHE A 369 -13.47 17.81 -9.03
CA PHE A 369 -13.96 16.80 -9.96
C PHE A 369 -13.30 15.44 -9.68
N PHE A 370 -14.08 14.37 -9.64
CA PHE A 370 -13.59 13.01 -9.45
C PHE A 370 -13.80 12.15 -10.70
N LEU A 371 -12.80 11.37 -11.08
CA LEU A 371 -12.90 10.37 -12.15
C LEU A 371 -12.21 9.08 -11.69
N SER A 372 -12.80 7.93 -11.94
CA SER A 372 -12.20 6.63 -11.59
C SER A 372 -12.21 5.63 -12.74
N SER A 373 -11.24 4.71 -12.75
CA SER A 373 -11.29 3.49 -13.54
C SER A 373 -11.29 2.26 -12.63
N ILE A 374 -12.05 1.22 -13.00
CA ILE A 374 -12.14 -0.05 -12.28
C ILE A 374 -11.88 -1.19 -13.27
N ASN A 375 -11.01 -2.13 -12.90
CA ASN A 375 -10.76 -3.28 -13.76
C ASN A 375 -11.85 -4.35 -13.62
N SER A 376 -12.69 -4.51 -14.65
CA SER A 376 -13.79 -5.47 -14.65
C SER A 376 -14.29 -5.80 -16.06
N PRO A 377 -14.48 -7.09 -16.40
CA PRO A 377 -14.91 -7.49 -17.75
C PRO A 377 -16.33 -7.02 -18.09
N ASP A 378 -17.18 -6.73 -17.10
CA ASP A 378 -18.53 -6.22 -17.31
C ASP A 378 -19.10 -5.48 -16.08
N LEU A 379 -20.07 -4.59 -16.29
CA LEU A 379 -20.70 -3.78 -15.22
C LEU A 379 -21.27 -4.59 -14.05
N ILE A 380 -21.67 -5.86 -14.25
CA ILE A 380 -22.30 -6.68 -13.22
C ILE A 380 -21.25 -7.28 -12.28
N THR A 381 -20.09 -7.70 -12.81
CA THR A 381 -18.94 -8.11 -11.99
C THR A 381 -18.20 -6.90 -11.41
N GLY A 382 -18.31 -5.73 -12.05
CA GLY A 382 -17.76 -4.46 -11.57
C GLY A 382 -18.55 -3.84 -10.41
N GLU A 383 -19.80 -4.25 -10.17
CA GLU A 383 -20.63 -3.69 -9.11
C GLU A 383 -20.07 -3.94 -7.71
N ASP A 384 -19.48 -5.10 -7.43
CA ASP A 384 -18.90 -5.39 -6.11
C ASP A 384 -17.65 -4.52 -5.84
N LYS A 385 -16.81 -4.30 -6.86
CA LYS A 385 -15.64 -3.40 -6.81
C LYS A 385 -16.05 -1.93 -6.70
N LEU A 386 -17.10 -1.52 -7.41
CA LEU A 386 -17.68 -0.20 -7.28
C LEU A 386 -18.24 0.02 -5.87
N LEU A 387 -18.97 -0.97 -5.32
CA LEU A 387 -19.48 -0.88 -3.95
C LEU A 387 -18.34 -0.71 -2.95
N PHE A 388 -17.22 -1.44 -3.08
CA PHE A 388 -16.03 -1.21 -2.27
C PHE A 388 -15.52 0.24 -2.38
N LEU A 389 -15.34 0.77 -3.59
CA LEU A 389 -14.90 2.16 -3.81
C LEU A 389 -15.84 3.17 -3.15
N LEU A 390 -17.15 3.04 -3.34
CA LEU A 390 -18.16 3.94 -2.79
C LEU A 390 -18.31 3.78 -1.26
N HIS A 391 -18.10 2.58 -0.71
CA HIS A 391 -18.04 2.36 0.74
C HIS A 391 -16.78 2.98 1.36
N SER A 392 -15.66 3.04 0.62
CA SER A 392 -14.46 3.78 1.01
C SER A 392 -14.65 5.30 0.88
N MET A 393 -15.47 5.77 -0.09
CA MET A 393 -15.72 7.18 -0.41
C MET A 393 -17.21 7.60 -0.29
N PRO A 394 -17.83 7.53 0.90
CA PRO A 394 -19.26 7.79 1.10
C PRO A 394 -19.69 9.24 0.87
N GLU A 395 -18.87 10.25 1.16
CA GLU A 395 -19.25 11.66 0.99
C GLU A 395 -19.33 11.98 -0.51
N VAL A 396 -18.36 11.50 -1.29
CA VAL A 396 -18.40 11.56 -2.77
C VAL A 396 -19.60 10.78 -3.30
N ALA A 397 -19.84 9.56 -2.79
CA ALA A 397 -20.92 8.69 -3.25
C ALA A 397 -22.33 9.20 -2.91
N ALA A 398 -22.49 9.91 -1.80
CA ALA A 398 -23.76 10.52 -1.38
C ALA A 398 -24.07 11.81 -2.14
N SER A 399 -23.02 12.55 -2.55
CA SER A 399 -23.14 13.89 -3.12
C SER A 399 -23.04 13.96 -4.65
N SER A 400 -22.56 12.89 -5.31
CA SER A 400 -22.27 12.88 -6.75
C SER A 400 -23.15 11.88 -7.53
N ASP A 401 -23.57 12.24 -8.73
CA ASP A 401 -24.22 11.33 -9.67
C ASP A 401 -23.20 10.38 -10.32
N ILE A 402 -23.36 9.08 -10.12
CA ILE A 402 -22.36 8.06 -10.49
C ILE A 402 -22.60 7.57 -11.92
N GLN A 403 -21.84 8.12 -12.86
CA GLN A 403 -21.99 7.83 -14.29
C GLN A 403 -21.07 6.68 -14.73
N LYS A 404 -21.66 5.50 -14.98
CA LYS A 404 -20.90 4.27 -15.32
C LYS A 404 -20.66 4.16 -16.84
N PHE A 405 -19.41 4.04 -17.26
CA PHE A 405 -19.02 3.84 -18.67
C PHE A 405 -18.34 2.48 -18.88
N GLN A 406 -18.97 1.56 -19.61
CA GLN A 406 -18.33 0.29 -19.99
C GLN A 406 -17.54 0.45 -21.30
N LEU A 407 -16.23 0.23 -21.25
CA LEU A 407 -15.35 0.18 -22.41
C LEU A 407 -15.42 -1.22 -23.05
N GLU A 408 -16.30 -1.38 -24.04
CA GLU A 408 -16.41 -2.61 -24.84
C GLU A 408 -15.25 -2.72 -25.87
N PRO A 409 -14.87 -3.94 -26.31
CA PRO A 409 -13.88 -4.13 -27.37
C PRO A 409 -14.18 -3.39 -28.68
N LEU A 410 -13.13 -3.12 -29.46
CA LEU A 410 -13.23 -2.44 -30.74
C LEU A 410 -13.98 -3.29 -31.78
N ARG A 411 -14.71 -2.60 -32.66
CA ARG A 411 -15.39 -3.22 -33.82
C ARG A 411 -14.55 -2.97 -35.07
N LEU A 412 -14.81 -3.68 -36.16
CA LEU A 412 -14.04 -3.55 -37.42
C LEU A 412 -13.86 -2.09 -37.87
N LYS A 413 -14.92 -1.26 -37.83
CA LYS A 413 -14.84 0.18 -38.11
C LYS A 413 -13.82 0.92 -37.23
N HIS A 414 -13.76 0.59 -35.95
CA HIS A 414 -12.81 1.19 -35.00
C HIS A 414 -11.38 0.67 -35.21
N VAL A 415 -11.20 -0.59 -35.63
CA VAL A 415 -9.88 -1.14 -36.00
C VAL A 415 -9.36 -0.40 -37.23
N HIS A 416 -10.19 -0.25 -38.27
CA HIS A 416 -9.89 0.51 -39.47
C HIS A 416 -9.53 1.97 -39.16
N GLU A 417 -10.36 2.66 -38.37
CA GLU A 417 -10.10 4.03 -37.92
C GLU A 417 -8.82 4.17 -37.09
N LEU A 418 -8.50 3.18 -36.24
CA LEU A 418 -7.27 3.16 -35.45
C LEU A 418 -6.04 3.00 -36.35
N VAL A 419 -6.02 2.02 -37.25
CA VAL A 419 -4.93 1.81 -38.22
C VAL A 419 -4.75 3.05 -39.10
N ALA A 420 -5.85 3.58 -39.66
CA ALA A 420 -5.82 4.78 -40.51
C ALA A 420 -5.22 5.99 -39.78
N LYS A 421 -5.64 6.26 -38.54
CA LYS A 421 -5.09 7.36 -37.74
C LYS A 421 -3.62 7.12 -37.35
N GLN A 422 -3.23 5.86 -37.11
CA GLN A 422 -1.86 5.47 -36.72
C GLN A 422 -0.83 5.65 -37.86
N PHE A 423 -1.26 5.50 -39.12
CA PHE A 423 -0.39 5.46 -40.29
C PHE A 423 -0.78 6.49 -41.37
N ASP A 424 -1.07 7.73 -40.95
CA ASP A 424 -1.30 8.89 -41.82
C ASP A 424 -2.35 8.66 -42.94
N GLY A 425 -3.44 7.95 -42.60
CA GLY A 425 -4.54 7.61 -43.50
C GLY A 425 -4.37 6.31 -44.30
N LYS A 426 -3.26 5.58 -44.13
CA LYS A 426 -3.03 4.27 -44.76
C LYS A 426 -3.63 3.15 -43.90
N THR A 427 -4.13 2.10 -44.55
CA THR A 427 -4.81 0.98 -43.89
C THR A 427 -4.27 -0.36 -44.34
N LEU A 428 -4.64 -1.43 -43.63
CA LEU A 428 -4.39 -2.80 -44.03
C LEU A 428 -5.38 -3.23 -45.13
N SER A 429 -5.19 -4.42 -45.72
CA SER A 429 -6.25 -5.03 -46.55
C SER A 429 -7.46 -5.40 -45.68
N ALA A 430 -8.63 -5.51 -46.30
CA ALA A 430 -9.86 -5.87 -45.57
C ALA A 430 -9.76 -7.26 -44.91
N GLU A 431 -9.07 -8.22 -45.52
CA GLU A 431 -8.82 -9.53 -44.90
C GLU A 431 -7.87 -9.42 -43.70
N SER A 432 -6.83 -8.58 -43.81
CA SER A 432 -5.86 -8.36 -42.72
C SER A 432 -6.49 -7.60 -41.54
N GLU A 433 -7.39 -6.64 -41.77
CA GLU A 433 -8.16 -5.99 -40.69
C GLU A 433 -9.14 -6.95 -40.00
N VAL A 434 -9.77 -7.85 -40.76
CA VAL A 434 -10.65 -8.90 -40.21
C VAL A 434 -9.85 -9.91 -39.38
N ALA A 435 -8.68 -10.35 -39.85
CA ALA A 435 -7.78 -11.20 -39.09
C ALA A 435 -7.29 -10.52 -37.80
N LEU A 436 -6.91 -9.24 -37.88
CA LEU A 436 -6.50 -8.43 -36.74
C LEU A 436 -7.62 -8.26 -35.70
N LEU A 437 -8.86 -8.01 -36.14
CA LEU A 437 -10.02 -7.98 -35.25
C LEU A 437 -10.30 -9.35 -34.61
N HIS A 438 -10.29 -10.42 -35.41
CA HIS A 438 -10.59 -11.78 -34.96
C HIS A 438 -9.59 -12.28 -33.92
N ASN A 439 -8.29 -12.18 -34.22
CA ASN A 439 -7.25 -12.68 -33.33
C ASN A 439 -7.17 -11.85 -32.04
N SER A 440 -7.47 -10.55 -32.10
CA SER A 440 -7.44 -9.67 -30.92
C SER A 440 -8.72 -9.65 -30.08
N ASP A 441 -9.81 -10.28 -30.52
CA ASP A 441 -11.18 -10.05 -30.01
C ASP A 441 -11.57 -8.54 -29.93
N GLY A 442 -10.91 -7.70 -30.73
CA GLY A 442 -11.07 -6.24 -30.68
C GLY A 442 -10.35 -5.55 -29.51
N ASN A 443 -9.43 -6.21 -28.81
CA ASN A 443 -8.66 -5.61 -27.72
C ASN A 443 -7.67 -4.55 -28.26
N PRO A 444 -7.84 -3.24 -27.93
CA PRO A 444 -7.00 -2.17 -28.48
C PRO A 444 -5.51 -2.34 -28.21
N LEU A 445 -5.15 -2.95 -27.09
CA LEU A 445 -3.77 -3.20 -26.72
C LEU A 445 -3.13 -4.22 -27.67
N PHE A 446 -3.73 -5.40 -27.84
CA PHE A 446 -3.20 -6.43 -28.72
C PHE A 446 -3.19 -5.93 -30.18
N ILE A 447 -4.19 -5.16 -30.62
CA ILE A 447 -4.18 -4.53 -31.96
C ILE A 447 -2.92 -3.69 -32.17
N LEU A 448 -2.57 -2.81 -31.23
CA LEU A 448 -1.40 -1.93 -31.36
C LEU A 448 -0.07 -2.69 -31.20
N GLU A 449 -0.02 -3.70 -30.32
CA GLU A 449 1.14 -4.58 -30.22
C GLU A 449 1.37 -5.36 -31.52
N ALA A 450 0.31 -5.84 -32.17
CA ALA A 450 0.39 -6.56 -33.45
C ALA A 450 0.90 -5.64 -34.57
N LEU A 451 0.44 -4.38 -34.62
CA LEU A 451 0.96 -3.36 -35.54
C LEU A 451 2.44 -3.04 -35.26
N SER A 452 2.82 -2.88 -33.98
CA SER A 452 4.22 -2.70 -33.56
C SER A 452 5.10 -3.88 -33.99
N PHE A 453 4.61 -5.11 -33.79
CA PHE A 453 5.29 -6.35 -34.19
C PHE A 453 5.48 -6.45 -35.71
N LEU A 454 4.44 -6.16 -36.51
CA LEU A 454 4.52 -6.12 -37.98
C LEU A 454 5.53 -5.09 -38.48
N LEU A 455 5.61 -3.95 -37.80
CA LEU A 455 6.56 -2.88 -38.08
C LEU A 455 8.01 -3.32 -37.74
N ILE A 456 8.23 -3.94 -36.57
CA ILE A 456 9.52 -4.57 -36.17
C ILE A 456 9.93 -5.71 -37.14
N LYS A 457 8.96 -6.31 -37.85
CA LYS A 457 9.17 -7.35 -38.87
C LYS A 457 9.47 -6.81 -40.26
N GLY A 458 9.40 -5.49 -40.50
CA GLY A 458 9.52 -4.92 -41.85
C GLY A 458 8.32 -5.26 -42.76
N LYS A 459 7.16 -5.59 -42.18
CA LYS A 459 5.90 -5.77 -42.92
C LYS A 459 5.12 -4.46 -43.07
N ILE A 460 5.34 -3.54 -42.14
CA ILE A 460 4.91 -2.14 -42.23
C ILE A 460 6.17 -1.29 -42.33
N GLU A 461 6.33 -0.54 -43.42
CA GLU A 461 7.53 0.27 -43.68
C GLU A 461 7.18 1.74 -43.98
N ALA A 462 8.13 2.64 -43.72
CA ALA A 462 7.98 4.07 -44.03
C ALA A 462 8.76 4.42 -45.31
N ILE A 463 8.08 4.42 -46.46
CA ILE A 463 8.65 4.76 -47.76
C ILE A 463 8.62 6.28 -47.95
N GLY A 464 9.71 6.95 -47.59
CA GLY A 464 9.82 8.41 -47.72
C GLY A 464 8.93 9.13 -46.70
N ASN A 465 7.93 9.89 -47.12
CA ASN A 465 6.97 10.54 -46.21
C ASN A 465 5.69 9.73 -45.98
N GLU A 466 5.52 8.59 -46.66
CA GLU A 466 4.30 7.79 -46.58
C GLU A 466 4.57 6.42 -45.94
N TRP A 467 3.49 5.81 -45.45
CA TRP A 467 3.49 4.44 -44.96
C TRP A 467 3.10 3.46 -46.06
N ASP A 468 3.78 2.31 -46.07
CA ASP A 468 3.40 1.14 -46.84
C ASP A 468 3.01 0.01 -45.88
N LEU A 469 1.74 -0.37 -45.97
CA LEU A 469 1.12 -1.48 -45.23
C LEU A 469 0.72 -2.63 -46.19
N SER A 470 0.98 -2.49 -47.50
CA SER A 470 0.50 -3.41 -48.54
C SER A 470 1.15 -4.79 -48.49
N LEU A 471 2.29 -4.91 -47.81
CA LEU A 471 3.01 -6.17 -47.60
C LEU A 471 2.42 -7.04 -46.47
N VAL A 472 1.48 -6.52 -45.67
CA VAL A 472 0.86 -7.24 -44.55
C VAL A 472 -0.28 -8.14 -45.04
N LYS A 473 -0.08 -9.46 -44.94
CA LYS A 473 -1.11 -10.47 -45.21
C LYS A 473 -1.87 -10.90 -43.94
N PRO A 474 -3.05 -11.51 -44.06
CA PRO A 474 -3.75 -12.10 -42.90
C PRO A 474 -2.91 -13.13 -42.14
N GLU A 475 -2.07 -13.87 -42.87
CA GLU A 475 -1.11 -14.85 -42.35
C GLU A 475 0.03 -14.24 -41.52
N ASP A 476 0.34 -12.95 -41.74
CA ASP A 476 1.37 -12.24 -40.98
C ASP A 476 0.82 -11.69 -39.65
N ILE A 477 -0.50 -11.65 -39.49
CA ILE A 477 -1.15 -11.18 -38.26
C ILE A 477 -0.98 -12.25 -37.17
N PRO A 478 -0.32 -11.92 -36.04
CA PRO A 478 -0.10 -12.89 -34.97
C PRO A 478 -1.42 -13.42 -34.39
N SER A 479 -1.41 -14.69 -33.99
CA SER A 479 -2.59 -15.39 -33.45
C SER A 479 -2.87 -15.01 -32.00
N SER A 480 -1.84 -14.60 -31.25
CA SER A 480 -1.93 -14.19 -29.85
C SER A 480 -0.79 -13.25 -29.46
N LEU A 481 -0.99 -12.43 -28.42
CA LEU A 481 0.08 -11.61 -27.84
C LEU A 481 1.26 -12.48 -27.34
N SER A 482 0.97 -13.66 -26.80
CA SER A 482 1.98 -14.62 -26.32
C SER A 482 2.91 -15.11 -27.44
N GLU A 483 2.41 -15.28 -28.65
CA GLU A 483 3.22 -15.65 -29.82
C GLU A 483 4.25 -14.57 -30.16
N MET A 484 3.81 -13.30 -30.19
CA MET A 484 4.67 -12.15 -30.52
C MET A 484 5.77 -11.97 -29.48
N ILE A 485 5.42 -12.07 -28.20
CA ILE A 485 6.40 -11.93 -27.12
C ILE A 485 7.34 -13.15 -27.10
N LYS A 486 6.85 -14.38 -27.34
CA LYS A 486 7.72 -15.55 -27.55
C LYS A 486 8.73 -15.33 -28.67
N GLU A 487 8.37 -14.64 -29.74
CA GLU A 487 9.29 -14.35 -30.83
C GLU A 487 10.24 -13.16 -30.56
N ARG A 488 9.81 -12.14 -29.81
CA ARG A 488 10.72 -11.11 -29.26
C ARG A 488 11.76 -11.76 -28.32
N LEU A 489 11.31 -12.66 -27.43
CA LEU A 489 12.16 -13.43 -26.50
C LEU A 489 13.22 -14.30 -27.21
N MET A 490 12.90 -14.90 -28.36
CA MET A 490 13.86 -15.67 -29.16
C MET A 490 15.05 -14.84 -29.69
N ARG A 491 15.00 -13.50 -29.58
CA ARG A 491 16.11 -12.59 -29.94
C ARG A 491 16.99 -12.19 -28.74
N MET A 492 16.65 -12.63 -27.53
CA MET A 492 17.39 -12.36 -26.31
C MET A 492 18.31 -13.54 -25.94
N SER A 493 19.38 -13.28 -25.19
CA SER A 493 20.14 -14.38 -24.54
C SER A 493 19.32 -14.96 -23.39
N GLU A 494 19.54 -16.24 -23.09
CA GLU A 494 18.93 -16.93 -21.94
C GLU A 494 19.20 -16.18 -20.62
N GLU A 495 20.43 -15.70 -20.43
CA GLU A 495 20.84 -14.79 -19.36
C GLU A 495 19.93 -13.54 -19.25
N ALA A 496 19.60 -12.91 -20.38
CA ALA A 496 18.75 -11.72 -20.41
C ALA A 496 17.27 -12.03 -20.12
N VAL A 497 16.77 -13.18 -20.59
CA VAL A 497 15.42 -13.66 -20.25
C VAL A 497 15.32 -13.97 -18.76
N ASN A 498 16.34 -14.58 -18.16
CA ASN A 498 16.38 -14.89 -16.73
C ASN A 498 16.45 -13.63 -15.85
N VAL A 499 17.20 -12.60 -16.28
CA VAL A 499 17.19 -11.29 -15.63
C VAL A 499 15.81 -10.61 -15.72
N LEU A 500 15.10 -10.70 -16.85
CA LEU A 500 13.74 -10.14 -16.96
C LEU A 500 12.66 -10.97 -16.24
N LYS A 501 12.83 -12.30 -16.13
CA LYS A 501 12.07 -13.14 -15.19
C LYS A 501 12.20 -12.60 -13.77
N LEU A 502 13.43 -12.43 -13.27
CA LEU A 502 13.70 -11.87 -11.93
C LEU A 502 13.12 -10.45 -11.76
N ALA A 503 13.24 -9.60 -12.79
CA ALA A 503 12.66 -8.26 -12.76
C ALA A 503 11.13 -8.28 -12.57
N SER A 504 10.43 -9.28 -13.13
CA SER A 504 8.97 -9.41 -12.96
C SER A 504 8.50 -9.66 -11.51
N LEU A 505 9.41 -10.16 -10.65
CA LEU A 505 9.16 -10.43 -9.24
C LEU A 505 9.29 -9.20 -8.35
N LEU A 506 10.16 -8.24 -8.70
CA LEU A 506 10.48 -7.06 -7.88
C LEU A 506 9.34 -6.04 -7.75
N GLY A 507 8.40 -6.06 -8.70
CA GLY A 507 7.25 -5.18 -8.76
C GLY A 507 7.18 -4.40 -10.07
N ASP A 508 6.57 -3.22 -10.03
CA ASP A 508 6.42 -2.37 -11.22
C ASP A 508 7.67 -1.51 -11.47
N LYS A 509 8.37 -1.11 -10.40
CA LYS A 509 9.69 -0.49 -10.45
C LYS A 509 10.80 -1.53 -10.22
N ILE A 510 11.75 -1.58 -11.14
CA ILE A 510 12.86 -2.51 -11.21
C ILE A 510 14.13 -1.74 -10.87
N ASN A 511 14.67 -1.92 -9.66
CA ASN A 511 15.93 -1.31 -9.26
C ASN A 511 17.12 -2.15 -9.76
N ALA A 512 18.05 -1.55 -10.50
CA ALA A 512 19.16 -2.26 -11.15
C ALA A 512 20.12 -2.92 -10.14
N HIS A 513 20.35 -2.31 -8.96
CA HIS A 513 21.20 -2.89 -7.92
C HIS A 513 20.56 -4.12 -7.26
N LYS A 514 19.27 -4.05 -6.91
CA LYS A 514 18.52 -5.21 -6.39
C LYS A 514 18.51 -6.35 -7.40
N LEU A 515 18.34 -6.03 -8.69
CA LEU A 515 18.31 -7.02 -9.76
C LEU A 515 19.68 -7.66 -10.03
N ALA A 516 20.77 -6.89 -9.91
CA ALA A 516 22.14 -7.41 -9.94
C ALA A 516 22.39 -8.45 -8.84
N GLU A 517 22.00 -8.15 -7.60
CA GLU A 517 22.15 -9.11 -6.51
C GLU A 517 21.23 -10.34 -6.67
N LEU A 518 19.98 -10.13 -7.10
CA LEU A 518 19.05 -11.24 -7.38
C LEU A 518 19.56 -12.17 -8.49
N SER A 519 20.19 -11.63 -9.53
CA SER A 519 20.69 -12.41 -10.67
C SER A 519 22.10 -12.96 -10.48
N GLU A 520 22.78 -12.63 -9.38
CA GLU A 520 24.20 -13.00 -9.15
C GLU A 520 25.18 -12.38 -10.17
N LEU A 521 24.73 -11.39 -10.95
CA LEU A 521 25.51 -10.71 -11.98
C LEU A 521 26.07 -9.38 -11.48
N LYS A 522 27.13 -8.88 -12.14
CA LYS A 522 27.61 -7.52 -11.89
C LYS A 522 26.57 -6.49 -12.35
N LEU A 523 26.48 -5.37 -11.64
CA LEU A 523 25.60 -4.24 -12.00
C LEU A 523 25.76 -3.82 -13.46
N GLU A 524 26.99 -3.75 -13.97
CA GLU A 524 27.28 -3.44 -15.38
C GLU A 524 26.58 -4.41 -16.34
N GLN A 525 26.65 -5.73 -16.09
CA GLN A 525 26.02 -6.76 -16.93
C GLN A 525 24.50 -6.65 -16.92
N VAL A 526 23.90 -6.44 -15.74
CA VAL A 526 22.45 -6.23 -15.63
C VAL A 526 22.03 -4.95 -16.32
N THR A 527 22.81 -3.88 -16.19
CA THR A 527 22.55 -2.58 -16.83
C THR A 527 22.61 -2.71 -18.36
N ASP A 528 23.58 -3.44 -18.91
CA ASP A 528 23.66 -3.74 -20.35
C ASP A 528 22.47 -4.60 -20.84
N ILE A 529 22.03 -5.57 -20.04
CA ILE A 529 20.83 -6.38 -20.32
C ILE A 529 19.57 -5.52 -20.32
N LEU A 530 19.40 -4.64 -19.33
CA LEU A 530 18.27 -3.73 -19.22
C LEU A 530 18.24 -2.74 -20.39
N HIS A 531 19.35 -2.09 -20.75
CA HIS A 531 19.41 -1.23 -21.94
C HIS A 531 19.13 -1.99 -23.26
N ASN A 532 19.50 -3.27 -23.37
CA ASN A 532 19.14 -4.10 -24.52
C ASN A 532 17.63 -4.44 -24.53
N ALA A 533 17.05 -4.74 -23.37
CA ALA A 533 15.60 -4.94 -23.21
C ALA A 533 14.81 -3.66 -23.55
N GLN A 534 15.33 -2.48 -23.18
CA GLN A 534 14.80 -1.17 -23.54
C GLN A 534 14.83 -0.94 -25.06
N ARG A 535 15.95 -1.28 -25.73
CA ARG A 535 16.06 -1.25 -27.20
C ARG A 535 15.07 -2.21 -27.90
N GLN A 536 14.57 -3.23 -27.20
CA GLN A 536 13.53 -4.16 -27.67
C GLN A 536 12.11 -3.82 -27.18
N LEU A 537 11.93 -2.67 -26.51
CA LEU A 537 10.65 -2.17 -25.98
C LEU A 537 10.00 -3.10 -24.93
N PHE A 538 10.79 -3.82 -24.14
CA PHE A 538 10.30 -4.57 -22.97
C PHE A 538 10.28 -3.73 -21.67
N ILE A 539 11.18 -2.76 -21.55
CA ILE A 539 11.31 -1.90 -20.37
C ILE A 539 11.60 -0.44 -20.76
N GLU A 540 11.32 0.48 -19.86
CA GLU A 540 11.64 1.92 -19.96
C GLU A 540 12.51 2.35 -18.76
N GLU A 541 13.45 3.27 -18.99
CA GLU A 541 14.22 3.94 -17.92
C GLU A 541 13.33 5.04 -17.31
N THR A 542 13.20 5.06 -15.99
CA THR A 542 12.42 6.12 -15.30
C THR A 542 13.22 7.44 -15.25
N PRO A 543 12.68 8.55 -14.72
CA PRO A 543 13.48 9.74 -14.43
C PRO A 543 14.68 9.47 -13.49
N ASN A 544 14.61 8.40 -12.69
CA ASN A 544 15.68 7.94 -11.81
C ASN A 544 16.53 6.89 -12.55
N SER A 545 17.79 7.19 -12.88
CA SER A 545 18.54 6.40 -13.89
C SER A 545 18.98 4.99 -13.46
N ASP A 546 18.67 4.58 -12.23
CA ASP A 546 18.92 3.25 -11.69
C ASP A 546 17.61 2.46 -11.46
N GLU A 547 16.46 3.03 -11.85
CA GLU A 547 15.13 2.40 -11.84
C GLU A 547 14.55 2.30 -13.26
N PHE A 548 14.03 1.12 -13.59
CA PHE A 548 13.32 0.81 -14.82
C PHE A 548 11.88 0.39 -14.53
N VAL A 549 11.00 0.45 -15.52
CA VAL A 549 9.64 -0.13 -15.47
C VAL A 549 9.43 -1.02 -16.68
N PHE A 550 8.52 -2.00 -16.62
CA PHE A 550 8.11 -2.71 -17.84
C PHE A 550 7.37 -1.73 -18.77
N ALA A 551 7.80 -1.66 -20.03
CA ALA A 551 7.23 -0.74 -21.04
C ALA A 551 5.75 -1.05 -21.24
N HIS A 552 5.39 -2.33 -21.26
CA HIS A 552 4.01 -2.76 -21.22
C HIS A 552 3.67 -3.64 -20.01
N ARG A 553 2.52 -3.38 -19.38
CA ARG A 553 2.05 -4.06 -18.14
C ARG A 553 1.94 -5.59 -18.30
N MET A 554 1.65 -6.08 -19.51
CA MET A 554 1.60 -7.52 -19.79
C MET A 554 2.99 -8.17 -19.95
N ASP A 555 4.05 -7.42 -20.23
CA ASP A 555 5.40 -7.98 -20.32
C ASP A 555 5.77 -8.61 -18.98
N ARG A 556 5.56 -7.88 -17.89
CA ARG A 556 5.72 -8.37 -16.51
C ARG A 556 4.99 -9.69 -16.28
N SER A 557 3.69 -9.75 -16.61
CA SER A 557 2.89 -10.97 -16.43
C SER A 557 3.36 -12.13 -17.31
N ILE A 558 3.92 -11.84 -18.48
CA ILE A 558 4.38 -12.86 -19.41
C ILE A 558 5.74 -13.40 -18.97
N PHE A 559 6.71 -12.55 -18.59
CA PHE A 559 7.96 -13.00 -17.96
C PHE A 559 7.71 -13.85 -16.70
N TYR A 560 6.72 -13.48 -15.88
CA TYR A 560 6.26 -14.29 -14.75
C TYR A 560 5.66 -15.65 -15.19
N SER A 561 4.87 -15.65 -16.27
CA SER A 561 4.25 -16.87 -16.81
C SER A 561 5.27 -17.87 -17.39
N LEU A 562 6.44 -17.42 -17.85
CA LEU A 562 7.53 -18.26 -18.37
C LEU A 562 8.21 -19.13 -17.30
N MET A 563 8.01 -18.82 -16.01
CA MET A 563 8.52 -19.62 -14.91
C MET A 563 7.62 -20.83 -14.66
N ASN A 564 8.20 -22.00 -14.41
CA ASN A 564 7.46 -23.14 -13.87
C ASN A 564 7.24 -22.99 -12.35
N GLU A 565 6.48 -23.89 -11.72
CA GLU A 565 6.07 -23.74 -10.32
C GLU A 565 7.26 -23.84 -9.34
N ASP A 566 8.18 -24.79 -9.56
CA ASP A 566 9.40 -24.94 -8.75
C ASP A 566 10.34 -23.72 -8.88
N GLU A 567 10.52 -23.23 -10.12
CA GLU A 567 11.31 -22.03 -10.42
C GLU A 567 10.69 -20.80 -9.73
N ARG A 568 9.36 -20.63 -9.77
CA ARG A 568 8.70 -19.54 -9.04
C ARG A 568 8.99 -19.63 -7.55
N GLN A 569 8.78 -20.77 -6.90
CA GLN A 569 9.00 -20.90 -5.46
C GLN A 569 10.45 -20.55 -5.07
N GLN A 570 11.44 -21.04 -5.83
CA GLN A 570 12.86 -20.74 -5.59
C GLN A 570 13.17 -19.24 -5.77
N LEU A 571 12.70 -18.63 -6.86
CA LEU A 571 12.95 -17.23 -7.14
C LEU A 571 12.19 -16.28 -6.18
N HIS A 572 10.99 -16.66 -5.71
CA HIS A 572 10.27 -15.92 -4.67
C HIS A 572 10.99 -15.99 -3.31
N ALA A 573 11.57 -17.13 -2.94
CA ALA A 573 12.36 -17.25 -1.70
C ALA A 573 13.55 -16.29 -1.73
N ARG A 574 14.31 -16.33 -2.83
CA ARG A 574 15.46 -15.45 -3.07
C ARG A 574 15.07 -13.96 -3.14
N ALA A 575 13.92 -13.63 -3.71
CA ALA A 575 13.37 -12.27 -3.70
C ALA A 575 13.03 -11.77 -2.29
N ALA A 576 12.49 -12.63 -1.41
CA ALA A 576 12.25 -12.28 -0.01
C ALA A 576 13.56 -11.95 0.74
N GLU A 577 14.60 -12.76 0.56
CA GLU A 577 15.92 -12.54 1.19
C GLU A 577 16.54 -11.20 0.76
N ILE A 578 16.48 -10.87 -0.54
CA ILE A 578 17.01 -9.61 -1.06
C ILE A 578 16.17 -8.41 -0.60
N GLU A 579 14.83 -8.48 -0.62
CA GLU A 579 14.01 -7.38 -0.08
C GLU A 579 14.23 -7.18 1.44
N GLN A 580 14.45 -8.26 2.20
CA GLN A 580 14.81 -8.16 3.61
C GLN A 580 16.21 -7.53 3.81
N LYS A 581 17.21 -7.88 3.00
CA LYS A 581 18.56 -7.30 3.06
C LYS A 581 18.58 -5.80 2.72
N PHE A 582 17.83 -5.40 1.69
CA PHE A 582 17.76 -4.00 1.24
C PHE A 582 16.79 -3.12 2.05
N SER A 583 16.14 -3.64 3.10
CA SER A 583 15.21 -2.87 3.94
C SER A 583 15.88 -1.86 4.90
N ALA A 584 17.22 -1.86 4.95
CA ALA A 584 18.03 -1.03 5.86
C ALA A 584 17.64 -1.18 7.36
N GLY A 585 17.16 -2.37 7.75
CA GLY A 585 16.69 -2.66 9.11
C GLY A 585 15.22 -2.30 9.38
N SER A 586 14.56 -1.54 8.49
CA SER A 586 13.14 -1.22 8.60
C SER A 586 12.29 -2.29 7.92
N LEU A 587 12.04 -3.39 8.63
CA LEU A 587 11.15 -4.47 8.18
C LEU A 587 9.79 -3.92 7.70
N GLU A 588 9.29 -2.90 8.38
CA GLU A 588 8.05 -2.17 8.12
C GLU A 588 7.89 -1.65 6.68
N ARG A 589 9.00 -1.32 5.99
CA ARG A 589 8.99 -0.81 4.60
C ARG A 589 8.86 -1.92 3.55
N VAL A 590 9.02 -3.19 3.92
CA VAL A 590 9.01 -4.33 2.99
C VAL A 590 7.99 -5.41 3.34
N VAL A 591 7.23 -5.26 4.44
CA VAL A 591 6.27 -6.28 4.94
C VAL A 591 5.30 -6.76 3.86
N GLY A 592 4.70 -5.86 3.07
CA GLY A 592 3.78 -6.23 2.00
C GLY A 592 4.43 -7.12 0.94
N LYS A 593 5.64 -6.75 0.49
CA LYS A 593 6.43 -7.55 -0.45
C LYS A 593 6.84 -8.89 0.14
N LEU A 594 7.31 -8.91 1.39
CA LEU A 594 7.69 -10.14 2.09
C LEU A 594 6.49 -11.09 2.25
N ALA A 595 5.31 -10.59 2.61
CA ALA A 595 4.09 -11.37 2.68
C ALA A 595 3.76 -12.03 1.34
N TYR A 596 3.82 -11.26 0.25
CA TYR A 596 3.63 -11.77 -1.11
C TYR A 596 4.67 -12.82 -1.52
N HIS A 597 5.95 -12.58 -1.25
CA HIS A 597 6.99 -13.56 -1.57
C HIS A 597 6.81 -14.85 -0.75
N PHE A 598 6.63 -14.78 0.58
CA PHE A 598 6.42 -15.97 1.41
C PHE A 598 5.13 -16.74 1.07
N GLN A 599 4.07 -16.05 0.65
CA GLN A 599 2.85 -16.72 0.17
C GLN A 599 3.14 -17.56 -1.09
N ASN A 600 3.91 -17.02 -2.03
CA ASN A 600 4.26 -17.70 -3.28
C ASN A 600 5.40 -18.74 -3.12
N THR A 601 6.07 -18.83 -1.97
CA THR A 601 6.94 -19.97 -1.62
C THR A 601 6.21 -21.10 -0.89
N GLY A 602 4.91 -20.95 -0.62
CA GLY A 602 4.15 -21.89 0.21
C GLY A 602 4.48 -21.80 1.72
N ASN A 603 5.34 -20.86 2.15
CA ASN A 603 5.67 -20.66 3.56
C ASN A 603 4.60 -19.82 4.26
N LEU A 604 3.43 -20.45 4.45
CA LEU A 604 2.21 -19.80 4.94
C LEU A 604 2.39 -19.20 6.34
N ASP A 605 3.23 -19.77 7.21
CA ASP A 605 3.47 -19.23 8.55
C ASP A 605 4.24 -17.90 8.51
N LYS A 606 5.30 -17.80 7.70
CA LYS A 606 5.99 -16.53 7.48
C LYS A 606 5.09 -15.51 6.78
N ALA A 607 4.29 -15.95 5.81
CA ALA A 607 3.32 -15.08 5.14
C ALA A 607 2.27 -14.53 6.13
N ALA A 608 1.66 -15.39 6.94
CA ALA A 608 0.68 -15.02 7.96
C ALA A 608 1.29 -14.07 9.01
N LYS A 609 2.54 -14.29 9.44
CA LYS A 609 3.25 -13.37 10.32
C LYS A 609 3.45 -11.99 9.68
N MET A 610 3.83 -11.92 8.40
CA MET A 610 3.94 -10.64 7.69
C MET A 610 2.57 -9.97 7.48
N PHE A 611 1.52 -10.73 7.14
CA PHE A 611 0.16 -10.19 7.05
C PHE A 611 -0.38 -9.68 8.40
N SER A 612 -0.04 -10.33 9.52
CA SER A 612 -0.34 -9.79 10.86
C SER A 612 0.36 -8.45 11.06
N ILE A 613 1.68 -8.36 10.85
CA ILE A 613 2.42 -7.10 11.01
C ILE A 613 1.86 -6.01 10.08
N LEU A 614 1.49 -6.34 8.84
CA LEU A 614 0.89 -5.40 7.90
C LEU A 614 -0.50 -4.94 8.38
N LYS A 615 -1.32 -5.86 8.91
CA LYS A 615 -2.62 -5.54 9.50
C LYS A 615 -2.45 -4.68 10.74
N ASP A 616 -1.56 -5.03 11.67
CA ASP A 616 -1.25 -4.27 12.87
C ASP A 616 -0.75 -2.85 12.50
N LYS A 617 0.00 -2.71 11.38
CA LYS A 617 0.43 -1.42 10.80
C LYS A 617 -0.75 -0.63 10.18
N MET A 618 -1.72 -1.29 9.55
CA MET A 618 -2.92 -0.65 8.99
C MET A 618 -3.92 -0.24 10.08
N ASP A 619 -4.23 -1.14 11.02
CA ASP A 619 -5.04 -0.88 12.21
C ASP A 619 -4.40 0.21 13.08
N ALA A 620 -3.06 0.31 13.08
CA ALA A 620 -2.34 1.42 13.67
C ALA A 620 -2.65 2.77 12.99
N VAL A 621 -2.49 2.89 11.67
CA VAL A 621 -2.68 4.18 10.95
C VAL A 621 -4.15 4.49 10.66
N PHE A 622 -5.09 3.59 10.96
CA PHE A 622 -6.52 3.81 10.77
C PHE A 622 -7.08 4.93 11.66
N ILE A 623 -7.16 6.15 11.11
CA ILE A 623 -7.90 7.25 11.71
C ILE A 623 -9.38 7.07 11.38
N SER A 624 -10.22 6.94 12.40
CA SER A 624 -11.68 6.84 12.21
C SER A 624 -12.25 8.07 11.48
N ARG A 625 -13.31 7.89 10.67
CA ARG A 625 -13.93 9.00 9.91
C ARG A 625 -14.38 10.18 10.78
N SER A 626 -14.87 9.90 11.99
CA SER A 626 -15.21 10.95 12.98
C SER A 626 -13.97 11.73 13.40
N ALA A 627 -12.86 11.06 13.72
CA ALA A 627 -11.60 11.72 14.02
C ALA A 627 -11.04 12.51 12.82
N GLN A 628 -11.11 11.97 11.59
CA GLN A 628 -10.70 12.71 10.38
C GLN A 628 -11.50 14.01 10.20
N LYS A 629 -12.83 13.98 10.38
CA LYS A 629 -13.69 15.18 10.31
C LYS A 629 -13.38 16.19 11.41
N ILE A 630 -13.19 15.74 12.65
CA ILE A 630 -12.83 16.61 13.78
C ILE A 630 -11.46 17.25 13.54
N LEU A 631 -10.47 16.49 13.08
CA LEU A 631 -9.12 16.99 12.77
C LEU A 631 -9.14 18.01 11.65
N LYS A 632 -9.82 17.71 10.55
CA LYS A 632 -9.97 18.64 9.44
C LYS A 632 -10.66 19.93 9.89
N LYS A 633 -11.75 19.84 10.68
CA LYS A 633 -12.40 21.01 11.29
C LYS A 633 -11.42 21.80 12.14
N ARG A 634 -10.64 21.16 13.02
CA ARG A 634 -9.60 21.81 13.85
C ARG A 634 -8.60 22.59 13.02
N ILE A 635 -8.04 21.97 11.99
CA ILE A 635 -7.05 22.58 11.10
C ILE A 635 -7.64 23.82 10.40
N LEU A 636 -8.82 23.69 9.78
CA LEU A 636 -9.48 24.79 9.08
C LEU A 636 -9.85 25.93 10.03
N THR A 637 -10.45 25.63 11.19
CA THR A 637 -10.81 26.61 12.21
C THR A 637 -9.59 27.35 12.76
N ALA A 638 -8.45 26.66 12.94
CA ALA A 638 -7.21 27.29 13.38
C ALA A 638 -6.59 28.21 12.31
N SER A 639 -6.72 27.90 11.01
CA SER A 639 -6.29 28.79 9.93
C SER A 639 -7.16 30.05 9.88
N LEU A 640 -8.49 29.88 9.86
CA LEU A 640 -9.46 30.98 9.83
C LEU A 640 -9.28 31.97 11.00
N ALA A 641 -8.97 31.47 12.20
CA ALA A 641 -8.72 32.30 13.38
C ALA A 641 -7.40 33.10 13.31
N LYS A 642 -6.41 32.66 12.53
CA LYS A 642 -5.17 33.42 12.26
C LYS A 642 -5.39 34.47 11.15
N GLU A 643 -6.24 34.17 10.17
CA GLU A 643 -6.55 35.04 9.03
C GLU A 643 -7.60 36.11 9.33
N SER A 644 -8.39 35.94 10.40
CA SER A 644 -9.40 36.89 10.89
C SER A 644 -8.96 37.54 12.22
N PRO A 645 -8.00 38.47 12.20
CA PRO A 645 -7.61 39.23 13.40
C PRO A 645 -8.77 40.09 13.90
N LEU A 646 -8.91 40.19 15.22
CA LEU A 646 -9.91 41.04 15.87
C LEU A 646 -9.67 42.53 15.61
N GLU A 647 -10.73 43.35 15.62
CA GLU A 647 -10.54 44.80 15.66
C GLU A 647 -9.96 45.24 17.04
N PRO A 648 -9.14 46.31 17.11
CA PRO A 648 -8.51 46.75 18.36
C PRO A 648 -9.49 47.08 19.50
N GLU A 649 -10.74 47.42 19.17
CA GLU A 649 -11.82 47.66 20.12
C GLU A 649 -12.36 46.36 20.73
N ASP A 650 -12.46 45.30 19.93
CA ASP A 650 -12.94 43.97 20.33
C ASP A 650 -11.87 43.15 21.07
N LEU A 651 -10.59 43.43 20.81
CA LEU A 651 -9.46 42.83 21.51
C LEU A 651 -9.52 43.05 23.04
N LEU A 652 -10.09 44.16 23.52
CA LEU A 652 -10.33 44.38 24.95
C LEU A 652 -11.37 43.42 25.52
N SER A 653 -12.45 43.15 24.78
CA SER A 653 -13.49 42.18 25.18
C SER A 653 -12.96 40.74 25.15
N ALA A 654 -12.08 40.41 24.19
CA ALA A 654 -11.37 39.13 24.16
C ALA A 654 -10.46 38.94 25.39
N ILE A 655 -9.75 39.99 25.84
CA ILE A 655 -8.95 39.96 27.07
C ILE A 655 -9.84 39.73 28.31
N GLU A 656 -11.03 40.34 28.37
CA GLU A 656 -11.99 40.04 29.46
C GLU A 656 -12.47 38.59 29.44
N ALA A 657 -12.76 38.03 28.26
CA ALA A 657 -13.08 36.61 28.11
C ALA A 657 -11.91 35.70 28.56
N GLY A 658 -10.67 36.05 28.21
CA GLY A 658 -9.47 35.34 28.68
C GLY A 658 -9.28 35.40 30.20
N ARG A 659 -9.57 36.55 30.83
CA ARG A 659 -9.55 36.69 32.30
C ARG A 659 -10.64 35.87 32.98
N ALA A 660 -11.84 35.82 32.40
CA ALA A 660 -12.91 34.96 32.88
C ALA A 660 -12.54 33.48 32.75
N PHE A 661 -11.96 33.09 31.61
CA PHE A 661 -11.46 31.74 31.34
C PHE A 661 -10.43 31.29 32.40
N ARG A 662 -9.38 32.09 32.62
CA ARG A 662 -8.40 31.89 33.70
C ARG A 662 -9.07 31.74 35.08
N THR A 663 -10.10 32.54 35.35
CA THR A 663 -10.81 32.51 36.64
C THR A 663 -11.61 31.22 36.84
N ALA A 664 -12.28 30.67 35.81
CA ALA A 664 -12.91 29.36 35.95
C ALA A 664 -11.89 28.22 36.04
N LEU A 665 -10.79 28.28 35.28
CA LEU A 665 -9.69 27.31 35.40
C LEU A 665 -9.11 27.25 36.82
N ASN A 666 -8.98 28.39 37.49
CA ASN A 666 -8.56 28.43 38.89
C ASN A 666 -9.68 27.93 39.83
N ASN A 667 -10.92 28.41 39.67
CA ASN A 667 -12.02 28.02 40.56
C ASN A 667 -12.33 26.52 40.49
N ILE A 668 -12.30 25.89 39.32
CA ILE A 668 -12.62 24.47 39.16
C ILE A 668 -11.54 23.54 39.72
N ARG A 669 -10.32 24.05 39.93
CA ARG A 669 -9.22 23.34 40.62
C ARG A 669 -9.22 23.57 42.14
N LEU A 670 -9.83 24.66 42.61
CA LEU A 670 -9.90 25.04 44.03
C LEU A 670 -11.19 24.59 44.73
N TYR A 671 -12.28 24.39 43.99
CA TYR A 671 -13.61 24.11 44.52
C TYR A 671 -14.29 22.93 43.80
N PRO A 672 -15.15 22.15 44.48
CA PRO A 672 -15.97 21.12 43.83
C PRO A 672 -16.88 21.70 42.74
N LYS A 673 -17.19 20.88 41.72
CA LYS A 673 -18.01 21.28 40.55
C LYS A 673 -19.34 21.96 40.91
N ASP A 674 -19.96 21.51 42.01
CA ASP A 674 -21.24 22.04 42.47
C ASP A 674 -21.18 23.39 43.19
N HIS A 675 -19.98 23.85 43.54
CA HIS A 675 -19.77 25.07 44.32
C HIS A 675 -20.16 26.32 43.53
N GLU A 676 -20.78 27.28 44.21
CA GLU A 676 -21.32 28.50 43.60
C GLU A 676 -20.26 29.27 42.79
N ASN A 677 -19.05 29.44 43.33
CA ASN A 677 -17.90 30.05 42.64
C ASN A 677 -17.51 29.37 41.31
N VAL A 678 -17.78 28.07 41.13
CA VAL A 678 -17.53 27.35 39.86
C VAL A 678 -18.67 27.63 38.88
N LYS A 679 -19.92 27.45 39.33
CA LYS A 679 -21.11 27.72 38.51
C LYS A 679 -21.15 29.17 38.00
N SER A 680 -20.86 30.13 38.87
CA SER A 680 -20.79 31.56 38.51
C SER A 680 -19.62 31.90 37.57
N SER A 681 -18.48 31.21 37.66
CA SER A 681 -17.34 31.48 36.77
C SER A 681 -17.55 30.88 35.37
N VAL A 682 -18.18 29.71 35.28
CA VAL A 682 -18.63 29.12 34.00
C VAL A 682 -19.66 30.02 33.33
N GLU A 683 -20.70 30.44 34.06
CA GLU A 683 -21.71 31.37 33.53
C GLU A 683 -21.12 32.71 33.11
N ARG A 684 -20.13 33.24 33.85
CA ARG A 684 -19.44 34.49 33.49
C ARG A 684 -18.62 34.35 32.20
N ILE A 685 -18.05 33.18 31.92
CA ILE A 685 -17.36 32.92 30.63
C ILE A 685 -18.38 32.89 29.49
N LEU A 686 -19.48 32.16 29.63
CA LEU A 686 -20.50 32.05 28.58
C LEU A 686 -21.12 33.42 28.26
N GLN A 687 -21.44 34.22 29.28
CA GLN A 687 -21.92 35.60 29.11
C GLN A 687 -20.94 36.52 28.35
N LEU A 688 -19.66 36.19 28.27
CA LEU A 688 -18.66 36.93 27.50
C LEU A 688 -18.42 36.29 26.13
N LEU A 689 -18.32 34.96 26.06
CA LEU A 689 -18.03 34.22 24.82
C LEU A 689 -19.23 34.15 23.86
N GLU A 690 -20.45 33.86 24.33
CA GLU A 690 -21.61 33.71 23.46
C GLU A 690 -21.92 34.98 22.62
N PRO A 691 -22.06 36.18 23.20
CA PRO A 691 -22.30 37.39 22.40
C PRO A 691 -21.07 37.76 21.55
N PHE A 692 -19.86 37.56 22.06
CA PHE A 692 -18.63 37.84 21.29
C PHE A 692 -18.51 36.94 20.05
N LEU A 693 -18.81 35.64 20.19
CA LEU A 693 -18.82 34.65 19.11
C LEU A 693 -20.04 34.78 18.17
N ALA A 694 -21.06 35.55 18.55
CA ALA A 694 -22.24 35.80 17.73
C ALA A 694 -22.19 37.12 16.97
N GLU A 695 -21.55 38.15 17.54
CA GLU A 695 -21.57 39.54 17.05
C GLU A 695 -20.22 40.04 16.53
N LYS A 696 -19.09 39.49 17.00
CA LYS A 696 -17.73 40.06 16.76
C LYS A 696 -16.81 39.18 15.91
N THR A 697 -16.84 37.87 16.11
CA THR A 697 -16.07 36.89 15.33
C THR A 697 -16.76 35.54 15.38
N GLU A 698 -16.60 34.67 14.37
CA GLU A 698 -17.11 33.29 14.47
C GLU A 698 -16.21 32.38 15.33
N ILE A 699 -14.95 32.79 15.55
CA ILE A 699 -13.93 32.04 16.26
C ILE A 699 -13.09 32.98 17.13
N LEU A 700 -12.90 32.63 18.41
CA LEU A 700 -11.93 33.24 19.29
C LEU A 700 -10.86 32.20 19.67
N SER A 701 -9.63 32.37 19.21
CA SER A 701 -8.47 31.64 19.74
C SER A 701 -7.85 32.39 20.93
N ILE A 702 -7.50 31.64 21.97
CA ILE A 702 -6.71 32.10 23.12
C ILE A 702 -5.46 31.23 23.18
N SER A 703 -4.35 31.74 22.64
CA SER A 703 -3.06 31.06 22.60
C SER A 703 -2.09 31.66 23.63
N VAL A 704 -1.17 30.87 24.16
CA VAL A 704 -0.23 31.27 25.21
C VAL A 704 1.22 31.09 24.78
N THR A 705 2.01 32.14 24.91
CA THR A 705 3.47 32.08 24.79
C THR A 705 4.10 32.34 26.17
N PRO A 706 5.42 32.10 26.36
CA PRO A 706 6.10 32.47 27.60
C PRO A 706 6.09 33.98 27.89
N GLU A 707 5.82 34.82 26.89
CA GLU A 707 5.90 36.28 26.99
C GLU A 707 4.53 36.98 27.00
N THR A 708 3.51 36.40 26.36
CA THR A 708 2.16 37.00 26.28
C THR A 708 1.06 36.01 25.90
N VAL A 709 -0.20 36.39 26.14
CA VAL A 709 -1.40 35.69 25.65
C VAL A 709 -1.84 36.33 24.34
N LEU A 710 -2.03 35.54 23.28
CA LEU A 710 -2.49 36.00 21.98
C LEU A 710 -3.99 35.70 21.80
N PHE A 711 -4.74 36.65 21.24
CA PHE A 711 -6.16 36.52 20.89
C PHE A 711 -6.31 36.67 19.38
N ASN A 712 -6.79 35.64 18.68
CA ASN A 712 -6.74 35.54 17.20
C ASN A 712 -5.34 35.91 16.65
N GLY A 713 -4.30 35.38 17.29
CA GLY A 713 -2.90 35.64 16.93
C GLY A 713 -2.34 37.00 17.35
N MET A 714 -3.14 37.91 17.93
CA MET A 714 -2.68 39.25 18.30
C MET A 714 -2.40 39.45 19.79
N PRO A 715 -1.35 40.22 20.16
CA PRO A 715 -1.03 40.53 21.55
C PRO A 715 -1.91 41.65 22.13
N PRO A 716 -2.07 41.74 23.47
CA PRO A 716 -2.84 42.80 24.13
C PRO A 716 -2.24 44.19 23.87
N PRO A 717 -3.06 45.24 23.68
CA PRO A 717 -2.55 46.55 23.31
C PRO A 717 -1.91 47.30 24.50
N GLY A 718 -0.62 47.60 24.40
CA GLY A 718 0.09 48.51 25.30
C GLY A 718 0.06 48.08 26.77
N LYS A 719 -0.52 48.91 27.65
CA LYS A 719 -0.59 48.63 29.10
C LYS A 719 -1.61 47.54 29.48
N ALA A 720 -2.32 46.94 28.52
CA ALA A 720 -3.23 45.83 28.75
C ALA A 720 -2.52 44.46 28.87
N ILE A 721 -1.19 44.39 28.67
CA ILE A 721 -0.40 43.19 28.93
C ILE A 721 -0.48 42.83 30.41
N ASP A 722 -1.21 41.76 30.69
CA ASP A 722 -1.48 41.25 32.03
C ASP A 722 -0.51 40.07 32.29
N SER A 723 0.58 40.36 33.01
CA SER A 723 1.63 39.37 33.28
C SER A 723 1.13 38.20 34.11
N GLN A 724 0.19 38.43 35.03
CA GLN A 724 -0.40 37.37 35.84
C GLN A 724 -1.34 36.49 35.01
N LEU A 725 -2.17 37.08 34.15
CA LEU A 725 -2.97 36.33 33.18
C LEU A 725 -2.10 35.45 32.27
N THR A 726 -0.96 35.99 31.84
CA THR A 726 0.01 35.28 31.00
C THR A 726 0.64 34.11 31.74
N GLU A 727 1.20 34.33 32.93
CA GLU A 727 1.83 33.29 33.76
C GLU A 727 0.84 32.19 34.16
N ASP A 728 -0.36 32.56 34.62
CA ASP A 728 -1.40 31.61 35.01
C ASP A 728 -1.87 30.75 33.82
N LEU A 729 -2.24 31.36 32.68
CA LEU A 729 -2.73 30.61 31.52
C LEU A 729 -1.61 29.79 30.87
N TYR A 730 -0.39 30.33 30.75
CA TYR A 730 0.76 29.59 30.22
C TYR A 730 1.09 28.38 31.10
N GLY A 731 1.13 28.55 32.42
CA GLY A 731 1.38 27.46 33.37
C GLY A 731 0.31 26.38 33.35
N ILE A 732 -0.97 26.77 33.35
CA ILE A 732 -2.08 25.81 33.29
C ILE A 732 -2.09 25.08 31.95
N LEU A 733 -2.20 25.79 30.82
CA LEU A 733 -2.34 25.17 29.50
C LEU A 733 -1.10 24.35 29.12
N SER A 734 0.12 24.84 29.39
CA SER A 734 1.34 24.07 29.13
C SER A 734 1.41 22.79 29.95
N SER A 735 0.90 22.77 31.19
CA SER A 735 0.89 21.53 32.00
C SER A 735 0.03 20.43 31.36
N TYR A 736 -1.04 20.81 30.67
CA TYR A 736 -1.90 19.90 29.89
C TYR A 736 -1.43 19.73 28.44
N GLY A 737 -0.19 20.10 28.10
CA GLY A 737 0.33 19.95 26.74
C GLY A 737 -0.38 20.83 25.69
N LEU A 738 -0.94 21.97 26.10
CA LEU A 738 -1.62 22.92 25.21
C LEU A 738 -0.80 24.20 24.95
N GLN A 739 -0.86 24.69 23.72
CA GLN A 739 -0.48 26.06 23.31
C GLN A 739 -1.67 27.02 23.34
N GLY A 740 -2.91 26.53 23.37
CA GLY A 740 -4.08 27.39 23.38
C GLY A 740 -5.41 26.63 23.41
N VAL A 741 -6.49 27.39 23.32
CA VAL A 741 -7.85 26.88 23.15
C VAL A 741 -8.59 27.77 22.17
N LEU A 742 -9.29 27.18 21.21
CA LEU A 742 -10.17 27.88 20.29
C LEU A 742 -11.62 27.64 20.70
N PHE A 743 -12.38 28.71 20.78
CA PHE A 743 -13.83 28.72 20.99
C PHE A 743 -14.51 29.11 19.68
N VAL A 744 -15.51 28.35 19.26
CA VAL A 744 -16.25 28.53 18.00
C VAL A 744 -17.70 28.90 18.32
N ARG A 745 -18.31 29.71 17.47
CA ARG A 745 -19.74 30.01 17.51
C ARG A 745 -20.58 28.73 17.56
N GLY A 746 -21.55 28.70 18.47
CA GLY A 746 -22.34 27.50 18.79
C GLY A 746 -21.95 26.81 20.10
N LEU A 747 -20.90 27.30 20.78
CA LEU A 747 -20.51 26.88 22.14
C LEU A 747 -21.71 26.81 23.09
N THR A 748 -21.81 25.69 23.82
CA THR A 748 -22.86 25.46 24.82
C THR A 748 -22.29 25.35 26.23
N ARG A 749 -23.13 25.59 27.25
CA ARG A 749 -22.79 25.40 28.67
C ARG A 749 -22.22 24.01 28.94
N ASP A 750 -22.95 22.98 28.55
CA ASP A 750 -22.58 21.59 28.82
C ASP A 750 -21.23 21.22 28.19
N GLU A 751 -20.93 21.76 27.02
CA GLU A 751 -19.65 21.56 26.33
C GLU A 751 -18.50 22.26 27.07
N LEU A 752 -18.70 23.50 27.52
CA LEU A 752 -17.71 24.23 28.34
C LEU A 752 -17.47 23.53 29.68
N GLU A 753 -18.52 23.03 30.34
CA GLU A 753 -18.39 22.26 31.57
C GLU A 753 -17.67 20.92 31.33
N ARG A 754 -17.95 20.19 30.24
CA ARG A 754 -17.19 18.98 29.86
C ARG A 754 -15.71 19.27 29.63
N PHE A 755 -15.37 20.35 28.93
CA PHE A 755 -13.98 20.74 28.68
C PHE A 755 -13.24 21.16 29.97
N LEU A 756 -13.81 22.06 30.77
CA LEU A 756 -13.18 22.51 32.02
C LEU A 756 -13.00 21.34 33.02
N ASN A 757 -13.92 20.36 33.00
CA ASN A 757 -13.83 19.14 33.79
C ASN A 757 -12.69 18.18 33.37
N LEU A 758 -12.10 18.32 32.18
CA LEU A 758 -10.84 17.63 31.86
C LEU A 758 -9.67 18.27 32.63
N LEU A 759 -9.70 19.60 32.76
CA LEU A 759 -8.64 20.41 33.37
C LEU A 759 -8.66 20.37 34.91
N THR A 760 -9.48 19.49 35.51
CA THR A 760 -9.41 19.07 36.91
C THR A 760 -8.65 17.75 37.13
N LYS A 761 -8.42 16.95 36.08
CA LYS A 761 -7.67 15.68 36.18
C LYS A 761 -6.16 15.95 36.30
N PRO A 762 -5.34 15.01 36.79
CA PRO A 762 -3.89 15.10 36.68
C PRO A 762 -3.46 15.38 35.23
N PRO A 763 -2.57 16.35 34.95
CA PRO A 763 -2.22 16.70 33.58
C PRO A 763 -1.59 15.55 32.79
N GLU A 764 -0.90 14.64 33.49
CA GLU A 764 -0.32 13.40 32.97
C GLU A 764 -1.38 12.47 32.34
N GLU A 765 -2.63 12.48 32.82
CA GLU A 765 -3.73 11.68 32.25
C GLU A 765 -4.28 12.30 30.94
N VAL A 766 -4.10 13.60 30.73
CA VAL A 766 -4.85 14.38 29.72
C VAL A 766 -3.95 14.85 28.57
N ALA A 767 -2.71 15.27 28.85
CA ALA A 767 -1.86 15.97 27.89
C ALA A 767 -1.60 15.19 26.59
N GLY A 768 -1.43 13.86 26.69
CA GLY A 768 -1.26 12.97 25.53
C GLY A 768 -2.56 12.47 24.88
N GLN A 769 -3.74 12.77 25.45
CA GLN A 769 -5.01 12.12 25.07
C GLN A 769 -6.05 13.06 24.44
N TRP A 770 -5.73 14.34 24.23
CA TRP A 770 -6.71 15.33 23.74
C TRP A 770 -7.56 14.94 22.54
N ASP A 771 -7.03 14.29 21.50
CA ASP A 771 -7.85 13.93 20.31
C ASP A 771 -8.92 12.88 20.64
N ARG A 772 -8.55 11.90 21.48
CA ARG A 772 -9.47 10.91 22.03
C ARG A 772 -10.51 11.58 22.92
N LEU A 773 -10.08 12.47 23.83
CA LEU A 773 -10.97 13.14 24.79
C LEU A 773 -11.93 14.14 24.13
N VAL A 774 -11.49 14.84 23.07
CA VAL A 774 -12.33 15.70 22.23
C VAL A 774 -13.42 14.87 21.53
N GLN A 775 -13.06 13.69 21.03
CA GLN A 775 -14.03 12.78 20.41
C GLN A 775 -14.99 12.14 21.44
N GLU A 776 -14.50 11.69 22.60
CA GLU A 776 -15.30 11.06 23.66
C GLU A 776 -16.29 12.04 24.35
N LEU A 777 -15.95 13.33 24.42
CA LEU A 777 -16.79 14.37 25.05
C LEU A 777 -17.56 15.22 24.04
N GLU A 778 -17.53 14.85 22.76
CA GLU A 778 -18.21 15.53 21.65
C GLU A 778 -17.92 17.05 21.62
N LEU A 779 -16.65 17.42 21.86
CA LEU A 779 -16.22 18.81 21.80
C LEU A 779 -16.13 19.23 20.33
N SER A 780 -17.06 20.09 19.92
CA SER A 780 -17.30 20.50 18.53
C SER A 780 -17.15 22.01 18.32
N HIS A 781 -17.21 22.79 19.39
CA HIS A 781 -17.01 24.23 19.47
C HIS A 781 -15.88 24.63 20.44
N ILE A 782 -15.32 23.70 21.21
CA ILE A 782 -14.04 23.88 21.91
C ILE A 782 -12.97 22.99 21.29
N LEU A 783 -11.91 23.60 20.78
CA LEU A 783 -10.81 22.91 20.13
C LEU A 783 -9.49 23.22 20.87
N PRO A 784 -8.93 22.25 21.61
CA PRO A 784 -7.63 22.40 22.26
C PRO A 784 -6.51 22.46 21.22
N ASP A 785 -5.61 23.44 21.37
CA ASP A 785 -4.43 23.63 20.52
C ASP A 785 -3.18 23.16 21.27
N ARG A 786 -2.32 22.35 20.64
CA ARG A 786 -1.32 21.52 21.34
C ARG A 786 0.09 22.09 21.33
N LYS A 787 0.81 21.82 22.42
CA LYS A 787 2.26 21.98 22.54
C LYS A 787 2.93 20.68 22.06
N MET A 788 3.65 20.75 20.94
CA MET A 788 4.55 19.68 20.49
C MET A 788 5.72 19.56 21.49
N PHE A 789 5.58 18.71 22.51
CA PHE A 789 6.67 18.43 23.46
C PHE A 789 6.89 16.93 23.63
N VAL A 790 8.11 16.52 23.28
CA VAL A 790 8.67 15.19 23.52
C VAL A 790 8.73 14.92 25.02
N ALA A 791 8.30 13.72 25.43
CA ALA A 791 8.42 13.28 26.82
C ALA A 791 9.88 12.97 27.18
N VAL A 792 10.64 13.99 27.57
CA VAL A 792 11.96 13.80 28.19
C VAL A 792 11.79 13.55 29.68
N GLY A 793 11.74 12.28 30.05
CA GLY A 793 11.93 11.88 31.44
C GLY A 793 13.40 12.00 31.82
N GLU A 794 13.75 12.99 32.64
CA GLU A 794 14.60 12.76 33.82
C GLU A 794 14.62 13.96 34.77
N ARG A 795 14.48 13.68 36.07
CA ARG A 795 14.74 14.66 37.13
C ARG A 795 16.24 14.90 37.23
N LYS A 796 16.69 16.15 37.14
CA LYS A 796 17.98 16.56 37.73
C LYS A 796 17.80 17.69 38.73
N ILE A 797 17.95 17.31 40.00
CA ILE A 797 18.12 18.22 41.13
C ILE A 797 19.46 18.93 40.95
N ILE A 798 19.47 20.26 41.00
CA ILE A 798 20.69 21.06 40.99
C ILE A 798 21.26 21.07 42.41
N LEU A 799 22.47 20.55 42.57
CA LEU A 799 23.33 20.80 43.73
C LEU A 799 24.71 21.27 43.23
N ASP A 800 25.05 22.50 43.62
CA ASP A 800 26.35 23.18 43.51
C ASP A 800 27.25 22.93 42.28
N LYS A 801 27.03 23.77 41.26
CA LYS A 801 28.08 24.44 40.46
C LYS A 801 29.28 23.59 39.99
N GLN A 802 29.11 22.81 38.93
CA GLN A 802 30.15 22.68 37.88
C GLN A 802 29.60 22.11 36.57
N GLU A 803 29.88 22.78 35.45
CA GLU A 803 29.71 22.27 34.09
C GLU A 803 31.04 21.68 33.61
N LEU A 804 31.02 20.52 32.94
CA LEU A 804 32.19 20.00 32.21
C LEU A 804 31.77 19.35 30.88
N LEU A 805 32.12 20.04 29.78
CA LEU A 805 32.32 19.47 28.44
C LEU A 805 33.70 18.81 28.37
N VAL A 806 33.91 17.87 27.42
CA VAL A 806 35.10 17.77 26.53
C VAL A 806 34.96 16.57 25.57
N GLN A 807 35.42 16.74 24.32
CA GLN A 807 35.51 15.69 23.28
C GLN A 807 36.89 14.98 23.28
N ALA A 808 36.98 13.80 22.65
CA ALA A 808 38.16 12.93 22.59
C ALA A 808 39.35 13.49 21.76
N PRO A 809 40.58 12.90 21.85
CA PRO A 809 40.94 11.82 20.91
C PRO A 809 41.92 10.74 21.45
N TRP A 810 42.20 9.71 20.63
CA TRP A 810 43.25 8.68 20.80
C TRP A 810 44.56 9.10 20.05
N GLN A 811 45.69 8.37 19.93
CA GLN A 811 46.14 7.00 20.30
C GLN A 811 47.68 6.93 20.22
N GLU A 812 48.41 6.13 21.03
CA GLU A 812 49.71 5.49 20.63
C GLU A 812 50.34 4.52 21.67
N GLY A 813 51.07 3.49 21.22
CA GLY A 813 52.02 2.69 22.03
C GLY A 813 51.89 1.14 21.97
N GLN A 814 52.83 0.44 21.31
CA GLN A 814 52.82 -1.03 21.08
C GLN A 814 53.46 -1.84 22.25
N SER A 815 53.13 -3.13 22.49
CA SER A 815 53.65 -4.30 21.73
C SER A 815 52.98 -5.63 22.14
N VAL A 816 53.09 -6.65 21.27
CA VAL A 816 52.60 -8.04 21.46
C VAL A 816 53.78 -9.00 21.24
N PRO A 817 54.04 -9.98 22.14
CA PRO A 817 53.97 -11.37 21.67
C PRO A 817 53.53 -12.44 22.70
N SER A 818 53.05 -13.55 22.13
CA SER A 818 53.12 -14.95 22.60
C SER A 818 52.15 -15.52 23.66
N SER A 819 51.55 -16.65 23.25
CA SER A 819 51.14 -17.85 24.02
C SER A 819 50.08 -17.75 25.13
N THR A 820 48.90 -18.27 24.79
CA THR A 820 47.94 -19.02 25.65
C THR A 820 47.42 -18.35 26.92
N PRO A 821 46.16 -17.89 26.93
CA PRO A 821 45.39 -17.76 28.17
C PRO A 821 45.02 -19.16 28.67
N LYS A 822 45.67 -19.60 29.75
CA LYS A 822 44.93 -20.26 30.83
C LYS A 822 44.13 -19.19 31.58
N ASP A 823 43.19 -19.63 32.41
CA ASP A 823 42.23 -18.80 33.15
C ASP A 823 41.12 -18.21 32.27
N ALA A 824 40.23 -19.10 31.81
CA ALA A 824 38.85 -18.70 31.57
C ALA A 824 38.18 -18.46 32.94
N SER A 825 37.57 -17.29 33.12
CA SER A 825 36.71 -17.01 34.28
C SER A 825 35.51 -17.97 34.29
N PRO A 826 34.98 -18.36 35.47
CA PRO A 826 33.78 -19.18 35.53
C PRO A 826 32.60 -18.47 34.86
N ILE A 827 31.74 -19.25 34.21
CA ILE A 827 30.50 -18.74 33.61
C ILE A 827 29.62 -18.20 34.75
N PRO A 828 29.06 -16.98 34.65
CA PRO A 828 28.15 -16.43 35.66
C PRO A 828 26.95 -17.36 35.94
N ASP A 829 26.52 -17.45 37.19
CA ASP A 829 25.47 -18.39 37.63
C ASP A 829 24.15 -18.20 36.87
N ASP A 830 23.81 -16.96 36.50
CA ASP A 830 22.66 -16.58 35.68
C ASP A 830 22.75 -17.10 34.23
N GLN A 831 23.96 -17.14 33.65
CA GLN A 831 24.20 -17.74 32.33
C GLN A 831 24.18 -19.28 32.41
N MET A 832 24.64 -19.86 33.52
CA MET A 832 24.53 -21.31 33.79
C MET A 832 23.07 -21.74 34.01
N GLU A 833 22.25 -20.92 34.66
CA GLU A 833 20.81 -21.18 34.85
C GLU A 833 20.06 -21.16 33.51
N ILE A 834 20.32 -20.17 32.65
CA ILE A 834 19.78 -20.12 31.28
C ILE A 834 20.21 -21.35 30.45
N LEU A 835 21.47 -21.78 30.55
CA LEU A 835 21.96 -22.98 29.86
C LEU A 835 21.31 -24.27 30.38
N ARG A 836 21.05 -24.39 31.69
CA ARG A 836 20.30 -25.50 32.29
C ARG A 836 18.85 -25.51 31.81
N ASP A 837 18.18 -24.36 31.77
CA ASP A 837 16.81 -24.25 31.29
C ASP A 837 16.69 -24.58 29.79
N MET A 838 17.64 -24.13 28.96
CA MET A 838 17.68 -24.48 27.54
C MET A 838 17.91 -25.99 27.32
N LEU A 839 18.82 -26.63 28.06
CA LEU A 839 19.03 -28.08 28.00
C LEU A 839 17.84 -28.88 28.54
N GLY A 840 17.15 -28.36 29.56
CA GLY A 840 15.92 -28.94 30.11
C GLY A 840 14.71 -28.77 29.19
N GLN A 841 14.62 -27.66 28.46
CA GLN A 841 13.63 -27.46 27.40
C GLN A 841 13.88 -28.42 26.25
N PHE A 842 15.11 -28.48 25.73
CA PHE A 842 15.48 -29.37 24.62
C PHE A 842 15.25 -30.87 24.94
N SER A 843 15.47 -31.28 26.20
CA SER A 843 15.18 -32.64 26.65
C SER A 843 13.67 -32.94 26.74
N ARG A 844 12.85 -31.94 27.12
CA ARG A 844 11.38 -32.06 27.13
C ARG A 844 10.82 -32.12 25.71
N ASP A 845 11.24 -31.20 24.84
CA ASP A 845 10.83 -31.15 23.44
C ASP A 845 11.22 -32.46 22.69
N LYS A 846 12.39 -33.04 23.01
CA LYS A 846 12.83 -34.36 22.51
C LYS A 846 11.93 -35.50 22.98
N GLN A 847 11.45 -35.48 24.22
CA GLN A 847 10.51 -36.49 24.73
C GLN A 847 9.09 -36.32 24.15
N GLU A 848 8.60 -35.09 23.98
CA GLU A 848 7.32 -34.83 23.31
C GLU A 848 7.34 -35.28 21.85
N LEU A 849 8.41 -35.01 21.09
CA LEU A 849 8.56 -35.51 19.73
C LEU A 849 8.58 -37.05 19.66
N LEU A 850 9.30 -37.71 20.57
CA LEU A 850 9.32 -39.18 20.64
C LEU A 850 7.95 -39.77 21.01
N SER A 851 7.19 -39.14 21.91
CA SER A 851 5.85 -39.60 22.29
C SER A 851 4.81 -39.34 21.18
N ALA A 852 4.89 -38.19 20.51
CA ALA A 852 4.04 -37.84 19.38
C ALA A 852 4.18 -38.84 18.22
N VAL A 853 5.40 -39.27 17.88
CA VAL A 853 5.62 -40.29 16.84
C VAL A 853 5.14 -41.68 17.30
N GLN A 854 5.27 -42.03 18.58
CA GLN A 854 4.69 -43.27 19.12
C GLN A 854 3.14 -43.26 19.10
N SER A 855 2.50 -42.08 19.14
CA SER A 855 1.05 -41.90 19.06
C SER A 855 0.44 -42.05 17.65
N GLY A 856 1.26 -42.29 16.63
CA GLY A 856 0.82 -42.89 15.36
C GLY A 856 0.18 -41.98 14.31
N HIS A 857 0.27 -40.65 14.44
CA HIS A 857 -0.41 -39.68 13.56
C HIS A 857 0.45 -39.06 12.44
N ALA A 858 1.43 -39.80 11.89
CA ALA A 858 2.20 -39.40 10.69
C ALA A 858 2.69 -40.60 9.86
N GLY A 859 3.02 -40.35 8.59
CA GLY A 859 3.51 -41.36 7.64
C GLY A 859 4.84 -42.00 8.08
N LYS A 860 4.91 -43.34 8.05
CA LYS A 860 5.91 -44.13 8.80
C LYS A 860 7.35 -44.15 8.25
N GLU A 861 7.62 -43.64 7.05
CA GLU A 861 8.96 -43.80 6.43
C GLU A 861 9.89 -42.59 6.60
N GLU A 862 9.42 -41.35 6.42
CA GLU A 862 10.28 -40.16 6.55
C GLU A 862 10.69 -39.88 8.01
N PHE A 863 9.79 -40.10 8.97
CA PHE A 863 10.08 -39.85 10.40
C PHE A 863 11.04 -40.85 11.04
N LYS A 864 11.28 -42.01 10.42
CA LYS A 864 12.19 -43.01 10.97
C LYS A 864 13.64 -42.51 11.00
N HIS A 865 14.05 -41.75 9.98
CA HIS A 865 15.38 -41.15 9.92
C HIS A 865 15.57 -40.04 10.97
N LEU A 866 14.49 -39.30 11.27
CA LEU A 866 14.47 -38.21 12.25
C LEU A 866 14.53 -38.75 13.69
N ILE A 867 13.88 -39.90 13.97
CA ILE A 867 14.07 -40.64 15.23
C ILE A 867 15.51 -41.17 15.36
N ASP A 868 16.09 -41.79 14.32
CA ASP A 868 17.47 -42.27 14.38
C ASP A 868 18.45 -41.12 14.68
N LEU A 869 18.29 -39.95 14.03
CA LEU A 869 19.08 -38.74 14.30
C LEU A 869 18.93 -38.21 15.73
N LEU A 870 17.70 -38.19 16.27
CA LEU A 870 17.44 -37.78 17.66
C LEU A 870 17.95 -38.80 18.69
N GLN A 871 17.92 -40.10 18.37
CA GLN A 871 18.48 -41.14 19.25
C GLN A 871 20.01 -41.16 19.23
N GLN A 872 20.64 -40.77 18.12
CA GLN A 872 22.10 -40.63 18.00
C GLN A 872 22.67 -39.34 18.62
N THR A 873 21.83 -38.36 18.98
CA THR A 873 22.30 -37.15 19.69
C THR A 873 22.51 -37.45 21.18
N ASP A 874 23.74 -37.80 21.54
CA ASP A 874 24.16 -37.97 22.92
C ASP A 874 24.56 -36.62 23.55
N ILE A 875 23.73 -36.15 24.48
CA ILE A 875 23.92 -34.88 25.20
C ILE A 875 24.75 -35.09 26.48
N SER A 876 25.02 -36.36 26.84
CA SER A 876 25.64 -36.74 28.11
C SER A 876 27.07 -36.22 28.25
N GLU A 877 27.84 -36.15 27.17
CA GLU A 877 29.17 -35.53 27.19
C GLU A 877 29.10 -34.05 27.55
N VAL A 878 28.19 -33.29 26.95
CA VAL A 878 28.00 -31.85 27.23
C VAL A 878 27.61 -31.64 28.69
N THR A 879 26.66 -32.42 29.20
CA THR A 879 26.22 -32.33 30.61
C THR A 879 27.34 -32.70 31.58
N LYS A 880 28.16 -33.70 31.23
CA LYS A 880 29.30 -34.14 32.04
C LYS A 880 30.44 -33.11 32.06
N THR A 881 30.78 -32.51 30.92
CA THR A 881 31.80 -31.44 30.85
C THR A 881 31.38 -30.20 31.65
N LEU A 882 30.08 -29.88 31.69
CA LEU A 882 29.53 -28.84 32.55
C LEU A 882 29.69 -29.18 34.05
N LEU A 883 29.31 -30.39 34.47
CA LEU A 883 29.44 -30.82 35.88
C LEU A 883 30.89 -30.97 36.35
N GLU A 884 31.84 -31.30 35.47
CA GLU A 884 33.27 -31.37 35.80
C GLU A 884 33.93 -29.99 35.95
N SER A 885 33.24 -28.89 35.60
CA SER A 885 33.72 -27.50 35.79
C SER A 885 33.41 -26.91 37.17
N GLU A 886 32.43 -27.47 37.89
CA GLU A 886 32.12 -27.10 39.28
C GLU A 886 33.04 -27.87 40.25
N GLY A 887 34.24 -27.32 40.47
CA GLY A 887 35.29 -27.92 41.31
C GLY A 887 35.01 -27.94 42.82
N VAL A 888 33.94 -28.61 43.27
CA VAL A 888 33.60 -28.77 44.70
C VAL A 888 33.42 -30.25 45.06
N SER A 889 34.28 -30.74 45.94
CA SER A 889 34.20 -32.04 46.62
C SER A 889 33.93 -31.82 48.14
N PRO A 890 33.59 -32.87 48.93
CA PRO A 890 32.49 -32.76 49.89
C PRO A 890 32.93 -32.77 51.37
N ARG A 891 31.98 -32.49 52.29
CA ARG A 891 31.70 -33.20 53.58
C ARG A 891 31.10 -32.30 54.69
N GLY A 892 30.40 -32.96 55.63
CA GLY A 892 29.98 -32.40 56.94
C GLY A 892 28.49 -32.63 57.24
N GLU A 893 27.96 -33.86 57.20
CA GLU A 893 27.86 -34.78 58.36
C GLU A 893 27.25 -34.14 59.63
N GLY A 894 26.06 -34.62 60.06
CA GLY A 894 25.30 -33.98 61.15
C GLY A 894 24.11 -34.74 61.80
N VAL A 895 23.99 -36.07 61.61
CA VAL A 895 23.34 -37.04 62.53
C VAL A 895 21.83 -36.94 62.89
N GLU A 896 21.13 -38.06 62.65
CA GLU A 896 19.77 -38.51 63.07
C GLU A 896 19.60 -38.71 64.62
N PRO A 897 18.53 -39.35 65.18
CA PRO A 897 17.24 -39.85 64.64
C PRO A 897 15.97 -39.43 65.42
N GLY A 898 14.78 -39.79 64.90
CA GLY A 898 13.49 -39.53 65.56
C GLY A 898 12.26 -40.27 65.00
N GLU A 899 12.38 -41.57 64.75
CA GLU A 899 11.29 -42.58 64.62
C GLU A 899 10.21 -42.48 63.51
N VAL A 900 10.10 -43.59 62.77
CA VAL A 900 8.98 -44.05 61.90
C VAL A 900 8.81 -45.54 62.25
N PRO A 901 7.61 -46.08 62.57
CA PRO A 901 6.80 -46.83 61.57
C PRO A 901 5.30 -47.02 61.96
N PRO A 902 4.51 -47.96 61.35
CA PRO A 902 4.23 -48.22 59.92
C PRO A 902 2.70 -48.27 59.62
N GLY A 903 2.29 -48.44 58.34
CA GLY A 903 0.88 -48.65 57.99
C GLY A 903 0.58 -48.94 56.50
N GLU A 904 0.76 -50.19 56.11
CA GLU A 904 0.48 -50.89 54.83
C GLU A 904 -0.65 -50.39 53.89
N ALA A 905 -0.42 -50.53 52.58
CA ALA A 905 -1.46 -50.61 51.52
C ALA A 905 -1.97 -52.08 51.39
N PRO A 906 -3.19 -52.38 50.92
CA PRO A 906 -3.56 -52.20 49.49
C PRO A 906 -5.06 -51.93 49.18
N GLY A 907 -5.38 -51.56 47.92
CA GLY A 907 -6.76 -51.51 47.41
C GLY A 907 -6.88 -50.94 45.98
N GLN A 908 -7.70 -51.56 45.13
CA GLN A 908 -7.82 -51.25 43.69
C GLN A 908 -9.02 -50.33 43.35
N GLU A 909 -8.85 -49.56 42.27
CA GLU A 909 -9.81 -49.15 41.23
C GLU A 909 -11.29 -48.80 41.57
N ASP A 910 -11.71 -47.58 41.18
CA ASP A 910 -12.91 -47.36 40.33
C ASP A 910 -12.73 -46.08 39.47
N PRO A 911 -13.15 -46.03 38.17
CA PRO A 911 -12.55 -45.09 37.20
C PRO A 911 -13.47 -43.91 36.81
N THR A 912 -13.99 -43.13 37.76
CA THR A 912 -14.97 -42.05 37.45
C THR A 912 -14.58 -40.61 37.85
N GLY A 913 -13.46 -40.39 38.54
CA GLY A 913 -12.74 -39.09 38.56
C GLY A 913 -13.47 -37.83 39.06
N ARG A 914 -14.71 -37.93 39.58
CA ARG A 914 -15.42 -36.81 40.22
C ARG A 914 -14.88 -36.59 41.64
N TYR A 915 -13.91 -35.70 41.78
CA TYR A 915 -13.50 -35.25 43.11
C TYR A 915 -14.46 -34.18 43.65
N LYS A 916 -15.14 -34.53 44.74
CA LYS A 916 -15.76 -33.56 45.65
C LYS A 916 -14.67 -32.84 46.43
N TYR A 917 -14.83 -31.53 46.62
CA TYR A 917 -14.39 -30.87 47.85
C TYR A 917 -15.53 -30.02 48.39
N ALA A 918 -16.36 -30.68 49.22
CA ALA A 918 -17.04 -29.97 50.29
C ALA A 918 -16.03 -29.73 51.43
N ASP A 919 -16.44 -28.97 52.44
CA ASP A 919 -15.75 -28.80 53.74
C ASP A 919 -14.58 -27.79 53.79
N VAL A 920 -14.81 -26.59 53.25
CA VAL A 920 -14.42 -25.34 53.95
C VAL A 920 -15.60 -24.38 53.92
N ILE A 921 -16.21 -24.10 55.07
CA ILE A 921 -17.18 -23.01 55.23
C ILE A 921 -16.39 -21.74 55.59
N PRO A 922 -16.31 -20.71 54.72
CA PRO A 922 -15.65 -19.46 55.07
C PRO A 922 -16.56 -18.60 55.96
N ASP A 923 -15.96 -17.94 56.94
CA ASP A 923 -16.62 -16.94 57.79
C ASP A 923 -17.19 -15.78 56.94
N VAL A 924 -18.30 -15.18 57.37
CA VAL A 924 -19.12 -14.21 56.61
C VAL A 924 -18.32 -12.96 56.17
N LYS A 925 -17.16 -12.72 56.80
CA LYS A 925 -16.20 -11.67 56.44
C LYS A 925 -15.39 -11.91 55.15
N HIS A 926 -15.45 -13.11 54.54
CA HIS A 926 -14.73 -13.37 53.29
C HIS A 926 -15.46 -12.91 52.02
N VAL A 927 -16.78 -12.71 52.05
CA VAL A 927 -17.57 -12.40 50.84
C VAL A 927 -17.28 -10.99 50.31
N GLU A 928 -17.24 -9.97 51.19
CA GLU A 928 -16.87 -8.60 50.80
C GLU A 928 -15.44 -8.50 50.24
N GLN A 929 -14.52 -9.32 50.77
CA GLN A 929 -13.15 -9.38 50.28
C GLN A 929 -13.09 -10.06 48.89
N ILE A 930 -13.88 -11.12 48.67
CA ILE A 930 -13.99 -11.80 47.37
C ILE A 930 -14.61 -10.89 46.30
N GLU A 931 -15.62 -10.07 46.60
CA GLU A 931 -16.18 -9.09 45.64
C GLU A 931 -15.17 -7.98 45.28
N LYS A 932 -14.33 -7.59 46.23
CA LYS A 932 -13.23 -6.63 46.00
C LYS A 932 -12.11 -7.24 45.16
N ASP A 933 -11.72 -8.47 45.47
CA ASP A 933 -10.70 -9.23 44.74
C ASP A 933 -11.20 -9.64 43.34
N LEU A 934 -12.51 -9.79 43.14
CA LEU A 934 -13.17 -9.98 41.82
C LEU A 934 -12.97 -8.80 40.88
N SER A 935 -13.17 -7.58 41.39
CA SER A 935 -12.96 -6.34 40.63
C SER A 935 -11.49 -6.21 40.23
N LEU A 936 -10.59 -6.41 41.19
CA LEU A 936 -9.13 -6.43 40.98
C LEU A 936 -8.66 -7.55 40.02
N ALA A 937 -9.30 -8.72 40.03
CA ALA A 937 -8.94 -9.85 39.17
C ALA A 937 -9.21 -9.59 37.69
N PHE A 938 -10.20 -8.74 37.37
CA PHE A 938 -10.48 -8.29 36.00
C PHE A 938 -9.76 -6.99 35.62
N GLU A 939 -9.43 -6.13 36.59
CA GLU A 939 -8.73 -4.86 36.36
C GLU A 939 -7.31 -5.08 35.80
N ASP A 940 -6.48 -5.91 36.44
CA ASP A 940 -5.11 -6.22 36.00
C ASP A 940 -4.97 -7.65 35.47
N LEU A 941 -4.90 -7.81 34.15
CA LEU A 941 -4.64 -9.11 33.48
C LEU A 941 -3.14 -9.42 33.25
N ASP A 942 -2.23 -8.50 33.58
CA ASP A 942 -0.77 -8.61 33.34
C ASP A 942 0.07 -8.90 34.61
N VAL A 943 -0.53 -9.26 35.76
CA VAL A 943 0.19 -9.48 37.03
C VAL A 943 0.27 -10.96 37.44
N ALA A 944 1.44 -11.37 37.94
CA ALA A 944 2.02 -12.72 37.91
C ALA A 944 1.42 -13.85 38.76
N ASP A 945 0.30 -13.68 39.48
CA ASP A 945 -0.33 -14.79 40.23
C ASP A 945 -1.62 -15.32 39.57
N ALA A 946 -1.42 -16.18 38.58
CA ALA A 946 -2.50 -16.90 37.90
C ALA A 946 -3.16 -17.98 38.78
N ARG A 947 -2.51 -18.47 39.84
CA ARG A 947 -3.03 -19.56 40.68
C ARG A 947 -4.12 -19.07 41.64
N THR A 948 -3.91 -17.91 42.26
CA THR A 948 -4.90 -17.34 43.19
C THR A 948 -6.14 -16.84 42.45
N LYS A 949 -5.98 -16.17 41.30
CA LYS A 949 -7.09 -15.75 40.44
C LYS A 949 -7.90 -16.94 39.91
N GLY A 950 -7.23 -18.02 39.47
CA GLY A 950 -7.90 -19.24 39.03
C GLY A 950 -8.73 -19.93 40.11
N ARG A 951 -8.30 -19.87 41.38
CA ARG A 951 -9.05 -20.40 42.53
C ARG A 951 -10.31 -19.58 42.84
N ALA A 952 -10.21 -18.25 42.82
CA ALA A 952 -11.37 -17.38 43.05
C ALA A 952 -12.44 -17.56 41.94
N MET A 953 -12.02 -17.59 40.67
CA MET A 953 -12.94 -17.83 39.55
C MET A 953 -13.60 -19.21 39.60
N ALA A 954 -12.86 -20.26 39.99
CA ALA A 954 -13.42 -21.60 40.15
C ALA A 954 -14.45 -21.68 41.30
N TRP A 955 -14.20 -21.00 42.42
CA TRP A 955 -15.13 -20.96 43.55
C TRP A 955 -16.45 -20.23 43.20
N LEU A 956 -16.35 -19.09 42.52
CA LEU A 956 -17.53 -18.32 42.08
C LEU A 956 -18.36 -19.09 41.04
N ALA A 957 -17.70 -19.81 40.14
CA ALA A 957 -18.35 -20.68 39.16
C ALA A 957 -19.21 -21.78 39.80
N GLU A 958 -18.81 -22.26 40.99
CA GLU A 958 -19.55 -23.28 41.75
C GLU A 958 -20.63 -22.70 42.67
N GLN A 959 -20.47 -21.47 43.19
CA GLN A 959 -21.33 -20.90 44.24
C GLN A 959 -22.25 -19.76 43.77
N GLU A 960 -21.78 -18.82 42.95
CA GLU A 960 -22.52 -17.61 42.51
C GLU A 960 -22.25 -17.28 41.01
N PRO A 961 -22.68 -18.15 40.07
CA PRO A 961 -22.39 -17.99 38.64
C PRO A 961 -22.98 -16.71 38.01
N GLU A 962 -24.09 -16.20 38.55
CA GLU A 962 -24.74 -14.96 38.11
C GLU A 962 -23.86 -13.73 38.32
N LYS A 963 -23.24 -13.58 39.50
CA LYS A 963 -22.31 -12.45 39.77
C LYS A 963 -21.05 -12.51 38.91
N LEU A 964 -20.56 -13.71 38.61
CA LEU A 964 -19.42 -13.89 37.71
C LEU A 964 -19.77 -13.45 36.27
N ALA A 965 -20.97 -13.78 35.81
CA ALA A 965 -21.50 -13.31 34.53
C ALA A 965 -21.66 -11.78 34.51
N GLU A 966 -22.30 -11.19 35.52
CA GLU A 966 -22.50 -9.74 35.64
C GLU A 966 -21.15 -8.98 35.62
N ALA A 967 -20.18 -9.41 36.43
CA ALA A 967 -18.84 -8.82 36.47
C ALA A 967 -18.13 -8.91 35.11
N ALA A 968 -18.23 -10.06 34.44
CA ALA A 968 -17.63 -10.25 33.13
C ALA A 968 -18.35 -9.47 32.01
N VAL A 969 -19.68 -9.32 32.05
CA VAL A 969 -20.44 -8.45 31.14
C VAL A 969 -20.04 -6.99 31.33
N ARG A 970 -19.97 -6.49 32.57
CA ARG A 970 -19.45 -5.15 32.89
C ARG A 970 -18.02 -4.96 32.36
N ARG A 971 -17.16 -5.99 32.48
CA ARG A 971 -15.79 -5.92 31.96
C ARG A 971 -15.76 -5.94 30.42
N ILE A 972 -16.52 -6.80 29.76
CA ILE A 972 -16.60 -6.90 28.30
C ILE A 972 -17.16 -5.60 27.69
N THR A 973 -18.19 -5.02 28.31
CA THR A 973 -18.81 -3.76 27.85
C THR A 973 -17.96 -2.52 28.15
N SER A 974 -17.02 -2.58 29.10
CA SER A 974 -16.05 -1.50 29.39
C SER A 974 -15.06 -1.24 28.24
N ASP A 975 -14.35 -0.10 28.29
CA ASP A 975 -13.41 0.34 27.26
C ASP A 975 -12.01 -0.26 27.39
N ILE A 976 -11.98 -1.60 27.28
CA ILE A 976 -10.78 -2.42 27.21
C ILE A 976 -10.55 -2.99 25.80
N SER A 977 -9.34 -3.46 25.53
CA SER A 977 -8.97 -4.09 24.27
C SER A 977 -9.77 -5.37 24.00
N LEU A 978 -9.98 -5.71 22.72
CA LEU A 978 -10.66 -6.96 22.34
C LEU A 978 -9.97 -8.20 22.94
N LYS A 979 -8.63 -8.18 23.07
CA LYS A 979 -7.86 -9.25 23.74
C LYS A 979 -8.30 -9.41 25.21
N ALA A 980 -8.47 -8.32 25.94
CA ALA A 980 -8.94 -8.36 27.33
C ALA A 980 -10.42 -8.77 27.44
N ARG A 981 -11.30 -8.32 26.52
CA ARG A 981 -12.70 -8.80 26.45
C ARG A 981 -12.76 -10.31 26.20
N ARG A 982 -11.94 -10.82 25.28
CA ARG A 982 -11.85 -12.26 24.97
C ARG A 982 -11.25 -13.07 26.12
N LEU A 983 -10.30 -12.51 26.88
CA LEU A 983 -9.83 -13.14 28.12
C LEU A 983 -10.95 -13.22 29.18
N ALA A 984 -11.80 -12.20 29.31
CA ALA A 984 -12.95 -12.24 30.21
C ALA A 984 -14.03 -13.24 29.77
N ALA A 985 -14.38 -13.27 28.48
CA ALA A 985 -15.28 -14.28 27.92
C ALA A 985 -14.72 -15.72 28.08
N GLY A 986 -13.42 -15.92 27.85
CA GLY A 986 -12.72 -17.18 28.08
C GLY A 986 -12.65 -17.61 29.56
N ALA A 987 -12.74 -16.66 30.50
CA ALA A 987 -12.89 -16.98 31.93
C ALA A 987 -14.29 -17.53 32.23
N ILE A 988 -15.36 -16.91 31.70
CA ILE A 988 -16.73 -17.44 31.80
C ILE A 988 -16.82 -18.84 31.17
N GLN A 989 -16.23 -19.04 29.98
CA GLN A 989 -16.23 -20.34 29.30
C GLN A 989 -15.59 -21.44 30.16
N LYS A 990 -14.48 -21.13 30.86
CA LYS A 990 -13.79 -22.06 31.76
C LYS A 990 -14.50 -22.27 33.10
N ALA A 991 -15.29 -21.30 33.56
CA ALA A 991 -16.18 -21.42 34.71
C ALA A 991 -17.33 -22.43 34.46
N GLY A 992 -17.64 -22.72 33.20
CA GLY A 992 -18.58 -23.78 32.83
C GLY A 992 -20.03 -23.33 32.72
N ARG A 993 -20.91 -24.31 32.50
CA ARG A 993 -22.21 -24.11 31.85
C ARG A 993 -23.12 -23.09 32.54
N ASN A 994 -23.24 -23.11 33.87
CA ASN A 994 -24.14 -22.21 34.59
C ASN A 994 -23.74 -20.73 34.43
N SER A 995 -22.43 -20.45 34.46
CA SER A 995 -21.89 -19.10 34.27
C SER A 995 -22.08 -18.60 32.83
N VAL A 996 -22.00 -19.52 31.85
CA VAL A 996 -22.32 -19.22 30.44
C VAL A 996 -23.83 -18.99 30.25
N GLU A 997 -24.69 -19.77 30.90
CA GLU A 997 -26.15 -19.60 30.82
C GLU A 997 -26.61 -18.26 31.39
N ALA A 998 -26.01 -17.81 32.51
CA ALA A 998 -26.22 -16.47 33.08
C ALA A 998 -25.66 -15.35 32.20
N PHE A 999 -24.47 -15.51 31.61
CA PHE A 999 -23.89 -14.53 30.67
C PHE A 999 -24.81 -14.24 29.48
N PHE A 1000 -25.54 -15.23 28.97
CA PHE A 1000 -26.50 -15.02 27.90
C PHE A 1000 -27.85 -14.44 28.35
N GLU A 1001 -28.18 -14.48 29.64
CA GLU A 1001 -29.38 -13.80 30.19
C GLU A 1001 -29.15 -12.29 30.35
N GLU A 1002 -27.90 -11.89 30.58
CA GLU A 1002 -27.45 -10.50 30.55
C GLU A 1002 -27.34 -9.91 29.12
N ILE A 1003 -27.63 -10.65 28.04
CA ILE A 1003 -27.63 -10.11 26.66
C ILE A 1003 -29.07 -9.82 26.21
N ASN A 1004 -29.55 -8.62 26.54
CA ASN A 1004 -30.88 -8.11 26.18
C ASN A 1004 -30.77 -6.96 25.14
N PRO A 1005 -31.62 -6.89 24.09
CA PRO A 1005 -31.72 -5.73 23.19
C PRO A 1005 -31.96 -4.35 23.83
N ASP A 1006 -32.39 -4.25 25.09
CA ASP A 1006 -32.50 -2.95 25.80
C ASP A 1006 -31.14 -2.33 26.18
N ILE A 1007 -30.03 -3.07 26.00
CA ILE A 1007 -28.66 -2.61 26.27
C ILE A 1007 -28.22 -1.59 25.20
N PRO A 1008 -27.49 -0.51 25.57
CA PRO A 1008 -26.96 0.46 24.61
C PRO A 1008 -26.23 -0.20 23.43
N VAL A 1009 -26.54 0.26 22.21
CA VAL A 1009 -26.04 -0.28 20.94
C VAL A 1009 -24.52 -0.56 20.96
N THR A 1010 -23.74 0.37 21.52
CA THR A 1010 -22.28 0.28 21.63
C THR A 1010 -21.81 -0.82 22.57
N GLN A 1011 -22.55 -1.12 23.64
CA GLN A 1011 -22.29 -2.22 24.56
C GLN A 1011 -22.72 -3.57 23.96
N LEU A 1012 -23.87 -3.60 23.28
CA LEU A 1012 -24.37 -4.78 22.59
C LEU A 1012 -23.40 -5.25 21.48
N ILE A 1013 -22.82 -4.33 20.71
CA ILE A 1013 -21.76 -4.65 19.73
C ILE A 1013 -20.50 -5.23 20.40
N LYS A 1014 -20.09 -4.71 21.57
CA LYS A 1014 -18.93 -5.24 22.33
C LYS A 1014 -19.18 -6.67 22.81
N LEU A 1015 -20.43 -7.00 23.19
CA LEU A 1015 -20.85 -8.35 23.55
C LEU A 1015 -20.88 -9.28 22.34
N ILE A 1016 -21.49 -8.87 21.21
CA ILE A 1016 -21.52 -9.65 19.95
C ILE A 1016 -20.10 -10.08 19.52
N ASN A 1017 -19.12 -9.18 19.61
CA ASN A 1017 -17.72 -9.43 19.24
C ASN A 1017 -16.95 -10.45 20.12
N VAL A 1018 -17.60 -11.02 21.15
CA VAL A 1018 -17.07 -12.14 21.93
C VAL A 1018 -18.04 -13.33 22.04
N ILE A 1019 -19.25 -13.25 21.47
CA ILE A 1019 -20.21 -14.37 21.44
C ILE A 1019 -19.64 -15.59 20.68
N ASP A 1020 -18.78 -15.35 19.69
CA ASP A 1020 -18.06 -16.38 18.94
C ASP A 1020 -17.14 -17.25 19.81
N MET A 1021 -16.82 -16.85 21.05
CA MET A 1021 -16.06 -17.70 21.97
C MET A 1021 -16.88 -18.83 22.59
N PHE A 1022 -18.20 -18.76 22.49
CA PHE A 1022 -19.12 -19.72 23.11
C PHE A 1022 -19.77 -20.68 22.10
N VAL A 1023 -19.13 -20.96 20.96
CA VAL A 1023 -19.67 -21.72 19.81
C VAL A 1023 -20.51 -22.94 20.19
N ASP A 1024 -20.06 -23.73 21.17
CA ASP A 1024 -20.71 -24.98 21.60
C ASP A 1024 -21.98 -24.76 22.46
N HIS A 1025 -22.37 -23.52 22.74
CA HIS A 1025 -23.46 -23.18 23.65
C HIS A 1025 -24.80 -22.90 22.93
N PRO A 1026 -25.91 -23.59 23.28
CA PRO A 1026 -27.16 -23.54 22.53
C PRO A 1026 -27.88 -22.17 22.52
N LYS A 1027 -27.51 -21.23 23.41
CA LYS A 1027 -28.07 -19.86 23.41
C LYS A 1027 -27.43 -18.92 22.36
N VAL A 1028 -26.26 -19.25 21.80
CA VAL A 1028 -25.54 -18.39 20.84
C VAL A 1028 -26.40 -18.05 19.62
N ILE A 1029 -26.93 -19.08 18.96
CA ILE A 1029 -27.64 -18.94 17.68
C ILE A 1029 -28.99 -18.22 17.87
N PRO A 1030 -29.82 -18.55 18.89
CA PRO A 1030 -31.01 -17.76 19.23
C PRO A 1030 -30.73 -16.28 19.47
N VAL A 1031 -29.70 -15.94 20.27
CA VAL A 1031 -29.38 -14.54 20.61
C VAL A 1031 -28.96 -13.75 19.36
N LEU A 1032 -28.07 -14.30 18.53
CA LEU A 1032 -27.66 -13.65 17.28
C LEU A 1032 -28.83 -13.52 16.28
N ARG A 1033 -29.73 -14.51 16.23
CA ARG A 1033 -30.95 -14.47 15.41
C ARG A 1033 -31.88 -13.36 15.86
N ASP A 1034 -32.14 -13.26 17.16
CA ASP A 1034 -33.12 -12.33 17.71
C ASP A 1034 -32.59 -10.87 17.63
N ILE A 1035 -31.27 -10.65 17.80
CA ILE A 1035 -30.59 -9.38 17.47
C ILE A 1035 -30.72 -9.04 15.98
N THR A 1036 -30.56 -10.01 15.08
CA THR A 1036 -30.67 -9.79 13.62
C THR A 1036 -32.09 -9.42 13.17
N LEU A 1037 -33.13 -9.87 13.89
CA LEU A 1037 -34.54 -9.60 13.59
C LEU A 1037 -35.10 -8.34 14.23
N SER A 1038 -34.74 -8.11 15.50
CA SER A 1038 -35.41 -7.14 16.38
C SER A 1038 -34.45 -6.12 17.01
N GLY A 1039 -33.13 -6.29 16.82
CA GLY A 1039 -32.12 -5.40 17.38
C GLY A 1039 -31.93 -4.10 16.59
N PRO A 1040 -31.19 -3.13 17.14
CA PRO A 1040 -30.83 -1.89 16.45
C PRO A 1040 -30.10 -2.17 15.12
N SER A 1041 -30.35 -1.35 14.10
CA SER A 1041 -29.88 -1.60 12.72
C SER A 1041 -28.36 -1.76 12.58
N GLU A 1042 -27.62 -1.11 13.47
CA GLU A 1042 -26.18 -1.06 13.62
C GLU A 1042 -25.60 -2.36 14.19
N THR A 1043 -26.42 -3.17 14.87
CA THR A 1043 -26.04 -4.48 15.43
C THR A 1043 -26.26 -5.65 14.48
N VAL A 1044 -27.07 -5.44 13.43
CA VAL A 1044 -27.45 -6.47 12.45
C VAL A 1044 -26.24 -7.00 11.67
N GLN A 1045 -25.36 -6.13 11.19
CA GLN A 1045 -24.17 -6.59 10.45
C GLN A 1045 -23.16 -7.34 11.34
N PRO A 1046 -22.76 -6.83 12.53
CA PRO A 1046 -21.95 -7.59 13.49
C PRO A 1046 -22.53 -8.97 13.85
N ALA A 1047 -23.85 -9.07 14.04
CA ALA A 1047 -24.50 -10.36 14.34
C ALA A 1047 -24.43 -11.33 13.15
N LEU A 1048 -24.59 -10.84 11.92
CA LEU A 1048 -24.44 -11.63 10.70
C LEU A 1048 -22.98 -12.05 10.45
N ASP A 1049 -22.01 -11.19 10.76
CA ASP A 1049 -20.57 -11.48 10.63
C ASP A 1049 -20.13 -12.60 11.60
N VAL A 1050 -20.72 -12.66 12.80
CA VAL A 1050 -20.52 -13.77 13.75
C VAL A 1050 -21.24 -15.04 13.27
N LEU A 1051 -22.52 -14.96 12.86
CA LEU A 1051 -23.25 -16.10 12.29
C LEU A 1051 -22.56 -16.71 11.06
N GLU A 1052 -21.86 -15.90 10.25
CA GLU A 1052 -21.08 -16.39 9.13
C GLU A 1052 -19.93 -17.31 9.56
N GLN A 1053 -19.27 -16.99 10.67
CA GLN A 1053 -18.09 -17.69 11.20
C GLN A 1053 -18.43 -18.98 11.97
N LEU A 1054 -19.64 -19.10 12.53
CA LEU A 1054 -20.05 -20.26 13.33
C LEU A 1054 -20.29 -21.51 12.45
N PRO A 1055 -19.64 -22.66 12.71
CA PRO A 1055 -19.90 -23.90 11.99
C PRO A 1055 -21.21 -24.57 12.45
N GLY A 1056 -21.82 -25.40 11.60
CA GLY A 1056 -22.88 -26.34 11.99
C GLY A 1056 -24.27 -26.08 11.40
N LYS A 1057 -25.12 -27.12 11.44
CA LYS A 1057 -26.46 -27.14 10.82
C LYS A 1057 -27.50 -26.26 11.52
N GLU A 1058 -27.31 -25.98 12.81
CA GLU A 1058 -28.22 -25.13 13.57
C GLU A 1058 -28.13 -23.67 13.10
N VAL A 1059 -26.92 -23.21 12.75
CA VAL A 1059 -26.68 -21.91 12.11
C VAL A 1059 -27.35 -21.87 10.74
N ASP A 1060 -27.26 -22.97 9.98
CA ASP A 1060 -27.88 -23.06 8.66
C ASP A 1060 -29.42 -22.98 8.75
N SER A 1061 -30.03 -23.61 9.76
CA SER A 1061 -31.46 -23.48 10.07
C SER A 1061 -31.82 -22.05 10.48
N ALA A 1062 -31.04 -21.42 11.36
CA ALA A 1062 -31.30 -20.06 11.78
C ALA A 1062 -31.17 -19.05 10.62
N LEU A 1063 -30.22 -19.23 9.70
CA LEU A 1063 -30.09 -18.41 8.49
C LEU A 1063 -31.29 -18.55 7.55
N LEU A 1064 -31.98 -19.70 7.55
CA LEU A 1064 -33.24 -19.90 6.80
C LEU A 1064 -34.42 -19.20 7.49
N ASP A 1065 -34.57 -19.37 8.80
CA ASP A 1065 -35.60 -18.67 9.58
C ASP A 1065 -35.45 -17.14 9.45
N LEU A 1066 -34.21 -16.65 9.56
CA LEU A 1066 -33.85 -15.25 9.29
C LEU A 1066 -34.20 -14.84 7.86
N TYR A 1067 -33.92 -15.69 6.87
CA TYR A 1067 -34.23 -15.39 5.48
C TYR A 1067 -35.72 -15.22 5.26
N ASP A 1068 -36.57 -16.05 5.84
CA ASP A 1068 -38.02 -15.95 5.69
C ASP A 1068 -38.59 -14.70 6.39
N LEU A 1069 -38.13 -14.41 7.61
CA LEU A 1069 -38.59 -13.29 8.43
C LEU A 1069 -38.04 -11.92 8.00
N ALA A 1070 -36.82 -11.84 7.46
CA ALA A 1070 -36.18 -10.56 7.14
C ALA A 1070 -36.75 -9.87 5.88
N ALA A 1071 -36.69 -8.53 5.87
CA ALA A 1071 -37.09 -7.68 4.75
C ALA A 1071 -35.91 -6.85 4.20
N GLY A 1072 -36.14 -6.16 3.08
CA GLY A 1072 -35.22 -5.14 2.56
C GLY A 1072 -33.80 -5.61 2.27
N ARG A 1073 -32.80 -4.82 2.71
CA ARG A 1073 -31.37 -5.06 2.44
C ARG A 1073 -30.84 -6.31 3.15
N THR A 1074 -31.28 -6.60 4.37
CA THR A 1074 -30.91 -7.78 5.16
C THR A 1074 -31.21 -9.08 4.41
N LYS A 1075 -32.38 -9.16 3.76
CA LYS A 1075 -32.78 -10.32 2.94
C LYS A 1075 -31.85 -10.55 1.74
N VAL A 1076 -31.16 -9.51 1.24
CA VAL A 1076 -30.15 -9.62 0.16
C VAL A 1076 -28.81 -10.12 0.70
N HIS A 1077 -28.41 -9.71 1.91
CA HIS A 1077 -27.19 -10.19 2.55
C HIS A 1077 -27.31 -11.69 2.92
N LEU A 1078 -28.48 -12.10 3.43
CA LEU A 1078 -28.77 -13.51 3.72
C LEU A 1078 -28.68 -14.41 2.46
N LEU A 1079 -29.05 -13.92 1.26
CA LEU A 1079 -28.84 -14.67 -0.01
C LEU A 1079 -27.38 -15.03 -0.27
N TYR A 1080 -26.43 -14.21 0.19
CA TYR A 1080 -25.00 -14.45 0.04
C TYR A 1080 -24.53 -15.49 1.08
N LEU A 1081 -24.94 -15.37 2.34
CA LEU A 1081 -24.59 -16.34 3.39
C LEU A 1081 -25.12 -17.75 3.07
N LEU A 1082 -26.38 -17.86 2.60
CA LEU A 1082 -26.97 -19.12 2.13
C LEU A 1082 -26.17 -19.73 0.94
N ALA A 1083 -25.62 -18.90 0.06
CA ALA A 1083 -24.77 -19.33 -1.06
C ALA A 1083 -23.40 -19.82 -0.60
N LYS A 1084 -22.71 -19.03 0.24
CA LYS A 1084 -21.36 -19.30 0.75
C LYS A 1084 -21.31 -20.59 1.55
N ARG A 1085 -22.33 -20.84 2.38
CA ARG A 1085 -22.48 -22.05 3.20
C ARG A 1085 -23.14 -23.22 2.44
N LYS A 1086 -23.60 -23.02 1.20
CA LYS A 1086 -24.25 -24.02 0.33
C LYS A 1086 -25.45 -24.72 1.00
N ILE A 1087 -26.29 -23.96 1.69
CA ILE A 1087 -27.40 -24.50 2.46
C ILE A 1087 -28.46 -25.08 1.52
N VAL A 1088 -28.53 -26.41 1.43
CA VAL A 1088 -29.41 -27.13 0.50
C VAL A 1088 -30.89 -26.89 0.84
N ASP A 1089 -31.21 -26.76 2.12
CA ASP A 1089 -32.58 -26.51 2.59
C ASP A 1089 -33.10 -25.10 2.22
N ALA A 1090 -32.25 -24.20 1.71
CA ALA A 1090 -32.66 -22.93 1.11
C ALA A 1090 -33.33 -23.10 -0.27
N VAL A 1091 -33.07 -24.23 -0.94
CA VAL A 1091 -33.47 -24.46 -2.34
C VAL A 1091 -34.98 -24.30 -2.55
N PRO A 1092 -35.89 -24.88 -1.75
CA PRO A 1092 -37.34 -24.72 -1.92
C PRO A 1092 -37.79 -23.25 -1.85
N VAL A 1093 -37.24 -22.47 -0.92
CA VAL A 1093 -37.59 -21.06 -0.67
C VAL A 1093 -37.14 -20.18 -1.82
N LEU A 1094 -35.86 -20.29 -2.22
CA LEU A 1094 -35.28 -19.56 -3.35
C LEU A 1094 -36.00 -19.89 -4.67
N LEU A 1095 -36.48 -21.13 -4.82
CA LEU A 1095 -37.28 -21.55 -5.96
C LEU A 1095 -38.72 -21.03 -5.93
N ASP A 1096 -39.25 -20.56 -4.79
CA ASP A 1096 -40.51 -19.82 -4.73
C ASP A 1096 -40.33 -18.34 -5.06
N VAL A 1097 -39.22 -17.72 -4.60
CA VAL A 1097 -38.83 -16.34 -4.94
C VAL A 1097 -38.72 -16.11 -6.45
N ILE A 1098 -38.25 -17.12 -7.20
CA ILE A 1098 -38.13 -17.06 -8.66
C ILE A 1098 -39.50 -17.23 -9.37
N LYS A 1099 -40.53 -17.75 -8.68
CA LYS A 1099 -41.89 -17.84 -9.27
C LYS A 1099 -42.52 -16.45 -9.39
N PRO A 1100 -43.35 -16.22 -10.42
CA PRO A 1100 -44.04 -14.95 -10.57
C PRO A 1100 -45.30 -14.84 -9.70
N LYS A 1101 -45.14 -14.61 -8.39
CA LYS A 1101 -46.23 -14.10 -7.53
C LYS A 1101 -46.44 -12.59 -7.73
N TRP A 1102 -47.61 -12.09 -7.32
CA TRP A 1102 -48.07 -10.72 -7.56
C TRP A 1102 -47.76 -9.81 -6.35
N ILE A 1103 -47.74 -8.48 -6.57
CA ILE A 1103 -47.53 -7.41 -5.56
C ILE A 1103 -46.08 -7.27 -5.05
N TRP A 1104 -45.21 -6.56 -5.80
CA TRP A 1104 -44.02 -5.77 -5.38
C TRP A 1104 -43.56 -4.94 -6.60
N GLU A 1105 -42.81 -3.84 -6.40
CA GLU A 1105 -42.34 -2.96 -7.49
C GLU A 1105 -41.37 -3.62 -8.49
N ARG A 1106 -41.33 -3.10 -9.72
CA ARG A 1106 -40.93 -3.88 -10.91
C ARG A 1106 -39.43 -4.10 -11.07
N GLU A 1107 -38.58 -3.17 -10.64
CA GLU A 1107 -37.12 -3.24 -10.87
C GLU A 1107 -36.37 -3.94 -9.74
N THR A 1108 -36.65 -3.58 -8.49
CA THR A 1108 -36.10 -4.23 -7.27
C THR A 1108 -36.30 -5.75 -7.31
N ARG A 1109 -37.47 -6.18 -7.80
CA ARG A 1109 -37.80 -7.59 -8.06
C ARG A 1109 -36.85 -8.27 -9.06
N ILE A 1110 -36.50 -7.63 -10.16
CA ILE A 1110 -35.64 -8.23 -11.20
C ILE A 1110 -34.23 -8.45 -10.66
N SER A 1111 -33.71 -7.49 -9.89
CA SER A 1111 -32.42 -7.62 -9.20
C SER A 1111 -32.46 -8.79 -8.20
N PHE A 1112 -33.47 -8.83 -7.33
CA PHE A 1112 -33.61 -9.88 -6.31
C PHE A 1112 -33.75 -11.29 -6.90
N GLN A 1113 -34.61 -11.47 -7.92
CA GLN A 1113 -34.79 -12.74 -8.61
C GLN A 1113 -33.52 -13.17 -9.37
N SER A 1114 -32.74 -12.22 -9.90
CA SER A 1114 -31.44 -12.52 -10.53
C SER A 1114 -30.40 -12.99 -9.50
N LYS A 1115 -30.37 -12.39 -8.31
CA LYS A 1115 -29.50 -12.83 -7.20
C LYS A 1115 -29.89 -14.23 -6.71
N ALA A 1116 -31.18 -14.50 -6.50
CA ALA A 1116 -31.68 -15.82 -6.12
C ALA A 1116 -31.28 -16.93 -7.13
N CYS A 1117 -31.33 -16.66 -8.44
CA CYS A 1117 -30.82 -17.60 -9.46
C CYS A 1117 -29.32 -17.91 -9.27
N ARG A 1118 -28.48 -16.92 -8.96
CA ARG A 1118 -27.04 -17.13 -8.72
C ARG A 1118 -26.79 -17.91 -7.44
N THR A 1119 -27.49 -17.59 -6.35
CA THR A 1119 -27.43 -18.32 -5.08
C THR A 1119 -27.71 -19.81 -5.29
N LEU A 1120 -28.75 -20.17 -6.04
CA LEU A 1120 -29.05 -21.58 -6.36
C LEU A 1120 -27.92 -22.28 -7.12
N GLY A 1121 -27.29 -21.59 -8.08
CA GLY A 1121 -26.12 -22.13 -8.79
C GLY A 1121 -24.93 -22.38 -7.86
N LEU A 1122 -24.68 -21.46 -6.91
CA LEU A 1122 -23.59 -21.58 -5.94
C LEU A 1122 -23.83 -22.69 -4.89
N ILE A 1123 -25.08 -22.91 -4.47
CA ILE A 1123 -25.47 -24.03 -3.61
C ILE A 1123 -25.21 -25.38 -4.31
N GLY A 1124 -25.43 -25.46 -5.62
CA GLY A 1124 -25.04 -26.63 -6.42
C GLY A 1124 -25.98 -27.85 -6.36
N SER A 1125 -27.18 -27.70 -5.78
CA SER A 1125 -28.12 -28.82 -5.61
C SER A 1125 -28.70 -29.33 -6.95
N PRO A 1126 -28.69 -30.65 -7.24
CA PRO A 1126 -29.25 -31.23 -8.47
C PRO A 1126 -30.73 -30.89 -8.73
N GLU A 1127 -31.52 -30.71 -7.68
CA GLU A 1127 -32.96 -30.41 -7.77
C GLU A 1127 -33.26 -29.05 -8.43
N THR A 1128 -32.27 -28.16 -8.44
CA THR A 1128 -32.40 -26.81 -9.01
C THR A 1128 -32.35 -26.82 -10.55
N ALA A 1129 -31.74 -27.84 -11.16
CA ALA A 1129 -31.42 -27.88 -12.58
C ALA A 1129 -32.66 -27.72 -13.47
N GLU A 1130 -33.71 -28.52 -13.26
CA GLU A 1130 -34.92 -28.47 -14.09
C GLU A 1130 -35.66 -27.13 -14.01
N LYS A 1131 -35.64 -26.48 -12.84
CA LYS A 1131 -36.28 -25.16 -12.65
C LYS A 1131 -35.43 -24.03 -13.23
N LEU A 1132 -34.10 -24.07 -13.08
CA LEU A 1132 -33.20 -23.11 -13.71
C LEU A 1132 -33.19 -23.26 -15.25
N ILE A 1133 -33.24 -24.50 -15.78
CA ILE A 1133 -33.48 -24.77 -17.20
C ILE A 1133 -34.81 -24.15 -17.63
N ALA A 1134 -35.89 -24.33 -16.88
CA ALA A 1134 -37.19 -23.73 -17.22
C ALA A 1134 -37.14 -22.19 -17.22
N VAL A 1135 -36.44 -21.56 -16.28
CA VAL A 1135 -36.27 -20.09 -16.21
C VAL A 1135 -35.42 -19.57 -17.38
N ALA A 1136 -34.34 -20.27 -17.75
CA ALA A 1136 -33.50 -19.90 -18.88
C ALA A 1136 -34.21 -20.10 -20.24
N THR A 1137 -35.00 -21.19 -20.40
CA THR A 1137 -35.50 -21.65 -21.71
C THR A 1137 -36.99 -21.44 -21.99
N LYS A 1138 -37.89 -21.42 -20.98
CA LYS A 1138 -39.36 -21.42 -21.21
C LYS A 1138 -39.99 -20.03 -21.06
N PRO A 1139 -40.20 -19.26 -22.15
CA PRO A 1139 -40.82 -17.93 -22.07
C PRO A 1139 -42.29 -17.94 -21.60
N LYS A 1140 -43.00 -19.08 -21.65
CA LYS A 1140 -44.40 -19.19 -21.21
C LYS A 1140 -44.63 -18.90 -19.72
N LEU A 1141 -43.61 -19.03 -18.87
CA LEU A 1141 -43.70 -18.66 -17.45
C LEU A 1141 -43.91 -17.15 -17.22
N TRP A 1142 -43.61 -16.32 -18.22
CA TRP A 1142 -43.63 -14.85 -18.14
C TRP A 1142 -44.76 -14.22 -18.97
N ALA A 1143 -45.72 -15.04 -19.46
CA ALA A 1143 -46.63 -14.69 -20.55
C ALA A 1143 -47.55 -13.46 -20.33
N PHE A 1144 -47.71 -12.98 -19.10
CA PHE A 1144 -48.54 -11.81 -18.76
C PHE A 1144 -47.79 -10.48 -18.66
N GLN A 1145 -46.45 -10.45 -18.78
CA GLN A 1145 -45.70 -9.20 -18.86
C GLN A 1145 -45.08 -9.02 -20.26
N LYS A 1146 -45.39 -7.89 -20.92
CA LYS A 1146 -44.90 -7.53 -22.27
C LYS A 1146 -43.37 -7.37 -22.40
N THR A 1147 -42.60 -7.69 -21.37
CA THR A 1147 -41.14 -7.52 -21.29
C THR A 1147 -40.51 -8.77 -20.68
N LYS A 1148 -39.56 -9.39 -21.38
CA LYS A 1148 -38.73 -10.47 -20.84
C LYS A 1148 -37.68 -9.86 -19.89
N PRO A 1149 -37.58 -10.25 -18.61
CA PRO A 1149 -36.45 -9.84 -17.78
C PRO A 1149 -35.21 -10.67 -18.16
N GLU A 1150 -34.49 -10.19 -19.18
CA GLU A 1150 -33.22 -10.78 -19.63
C GLU A 1150 -32.17 -10.98 -18.51
N PRO A 1151 -32.06 -10.12 -17.47
CA PRO A 1151 -31.15 -10.36 -16.34
C PRO A 1151 -31.40 -11.70 -15.63
N ILE A 1152 -32.66 -12.06 -15.38
CA ILE A 1152 -33.02 -13.29 -14.66
C ILE A 1152 -32.70 -14.52 -15.52
N ARG A 1153 -32.97 -14.44 -16.84
CA ARG A 1153 -32.59 -15.50 -17.78
C ARG A 1153 -31.07 -15.70 -17.81
N ALA A 1154 -30.30 -14.62 -17.93
CA ALA A 1154 -28.84 -14.69 -17.97
C ALA A 1154 -28.25 -15.21 -16.64
N ALA A 1155 -28.81 -14.79 -15.49
CA ALA A 1155 -28.43 -15.30 -14.18
C ALA A 1155 -28.74 -16.79 -14.02
N ALA A 1156 -29.89 -17.27 -14.52
CA ALA A 1156 -30.22 -18.69 -14.54
C ALA A 1156 -29.30 -19.49 -15.47
N THR A 1157 -28.99 -18.97 -16.67
CA THR A 1157 -28.02 -19.58 -17.60
C THR A 1157 -26.64 -19.74 -16.96
N TRP A 1158 -26.13 -18.69 -16.30
CA TRP A 1158 -24.86 -18.76 -15.56
C TRP A 1158 -24.92 -19.77 -14.41
N ALA A 1159 -26.02 -19.81 -13.67
CA ALA A 1159 -26.20 -20.72 -12.54
C ALA A 1159 -26.17 -22.19 -12.96
N LEU A 1160 -26.67 -22.53 -14.15
CA LEU A 1160 -26.64 -23.89 -14.69
C LEU A 1160 -25.20 -24.44 -14.85
N ARG A 1161 -24.20 -23.59 -15.19
CA ARG A 1161 -22.79 -24.00 -15.28
C ARG A 1161 -22.22 -24.47 -13.93
N LYS A 1162 -22.77 -23.98 -12.80
CA LYS A 1162 -22.28 -24.29 -11.45
C LYS A 1162 -22.86 -25.58 -10.86
N LEU A 1163 -23.86 -26.17 -11.51
CA LEU A 1163 -24.45 -27.44 -11.10
C LEU A 1163 -23.61 -28.63 -11.59
N PRO A 1164 -23.56 -29.75 -10.83
CA PRO A 1164 -22.83 -30.95 -11.24
C PRO A 1164 -23.36 -31.51 -12.58
N GLY A 1165 -22.43 -32.01 -13.40
CA GLY A 1165 -22.61 -32.22 -14.84
C GLY A 1165 -23.78 -33.12 -15.22
N ASN A 1166 -24.73 -32.56 -15.95
CA ASN A 1166 -25.85 -33.26 -16.57
C ASN A 1166 -25.84 -32.96 -18.08
N GLU A 1167 -25.86 -33.99 -18.93
CA GLU A 1167 -25.85 -33.82 -20.41
C GLU A 1167 -26.94 -32.87 -20.90
N ARG A 1168 -28.08 -32.84 -20.21
CA ARG A 1168 -29.20 -31.95 -20.49
C ARG A 1168 -28.87 -30.48 -20.27
N ILE A 1169 -28.04 -30.17 -19.26
CA ILE A 1169 -27.54 -28.81 -19.01
C ILE A 1169 -26.63 -28.38 -20.16
N ASN A 1170 -25.67 -29.23 -20.55
CA ASN A 1170 -24.76 -28.94 -21.66
C ASN A 1170 -25.53 -28.71 -22.97
N THR A 1171 -26.50 -29.58 -23.27
CA THR A 1171 -27.41 -29.44 -24.42
C THR A 1171 -28.16 -28.11 -24.40
N VAL A 1172 -28.67 -27.69 -23.23
CA VAL A 1172 -29.36 -26.41 -23.06
C VAL A 1172 -28.41 -25.22 -23.22
N LEU A 1173 -27.19 -25.29 -22.68
CA LEU A 1173 -26.19 -24.23 -22.82
C LEU A 1173 -25.77 -24.05 -24.29
N GLU A 1174 -25.54 -25.12 -25.04
CA GLU A 1174 -25.25 -25.04 -26.49
C GLU A 1174 -26.36 -24.33 -27.28
N VAL A 1175 -27.64 -24.62 -26.98
CA VAL A 1175 -28.76 -23.89 -27.59
C VAL A 1175 -28.75 -22.41 -27.17
N LEU A 1176 -28.43 -22.10 -25.91
CA LEU A 1176 -28.42 -20.74 -25.39
C LEU A 1176 -27.20 -19.90 -25.83
N LYS A 1177 -26.09 -20.51 -26.29
CA LYS A 1177 -24.97 -19.81 -26.97
C LYS A 1177 -25.41 -19.04 -28.23
N ASN A 1178 -26.60 -19.38 -28.75
CA ASN A 1178 -27.27 -18.78 -29.90
C ASN A 1178 -28.60 -18.07 -29.55
N ASP A 1179 -28.88 -17.79 -28.26
CA ASP A 1179 -30.09 -17.06 -27.84
C ASP A 1179 -30.17 -15.63 -28.42
N LYS A 1180 -31.38 -15.09 -28.59
CA LYS A 1180 -31.54 -13.72 -29.11
C LYS A 1180 -31.02 -12.65 -28.14
N SER A 1181 -31.05 -12.88 -26.83
CA SER A 1181 -30.46 -11.97 -25.83
C SER A 1181 -28.94 -12.10 -25.80
N LEU A 1182 -28.24 -10.96 -25.92
CA LEU A 1182 -26.78 -10.91 -25.81
C LEU A 1182 -26.30 -11.34 -24.41
N ARG A 1183 -27.05 -10.99 -23.35
CA ARG A 1183 -26.71 -11.34 -21.96
C ARG A 1183 -26.78 -12.85 -21.73
N VAL A 1184 -27.81 -13.49 -22.28
CA VAL A 1184 -27.96 -14.97 -22.23
C VAL A 1184 -26.88 -15.67 -23.04
N ARG A 1185 -26.51 -15.14 -24.22
CA ARG A 1185 -25.39 -15.68 -25.02
C ARG A 1185 -24.05 -15.56 -24.33
N LYS A 1186 -23.70 -14.39 -23.75
CA LYS A 1186 -22.46 -14.23 -22.96
C LYS A 1186 -22.43 -15.26 -21.82
N ALA A 1187 -23.51 -15.36 -21.05
CA ALA A 1187 -23.63 -16.31 -19.92
C ALA A 1187 -23.64 -17.81 -20.30
N ALA A 1188 -23.96 -18.17 -21.55
CA ALA A 1188 -23.91 -19.55 -22.04
C ALA A 1188 -22.56 -19.92 -22.71
N ARG A 1189 -21.75 -18.91 -23.06
CA ARG A 1189 -20.40 -19.09 -23.62
C ARG A 1189 -19.32 -19.10 -22.52
N SER A 1190 -19.55 -18.36 -21.44
CA SER A 1190 -18.74 -18.39 -20.21
C SER A 1190 -18.96 -19.67 -19.40
#